data_AF-A0A9E6DMM3-F1
#
_entry.id   AF-A0A9E6DMM3-F1
#
_cell.length_a   1.000
_cell.length_b   1.000
_cell.length_c   1.000
_cell.angle_alpha   90.00
_cell.angle_beta   90.00
_cell.angle_gamma   90.00
#
_symmetry.space_group_name_H-M   'P 1'
#
loop_
_entity.id
_entity.type
_entity.pdbx_description
1 polymer ?
#
loop_
_entity_poly.entity_id
_entity_poly.type
_entity_poly.pdbx_seq_one_letter_code
_entity_poly.pdbx_strand_id
1 'polypeptide(L)'
;MKKYRVGLIGAGGISDWHVEALARVPNAELYGIFDLDEQRARAQAERFGVKSMSSMEQMAKEGVDVMHILTPPSSHCNVAVRAMELGCDVLIEKPLATDVSDCVQIARVSRETGRRACVNHSLLFDPQVRRAVDLVNQGKIGRVVSVDFLRGSDYPPYAGGDLPPHYRDAAYPYRDLGVHALYLFQEFLGPIESVDAQWASHGGDPNLVFDEWRALVRCRDGLGQFQLSWNTKPLQSQLIIQGTAGVLRIDLFLMFHAMRSSLPLPKPVERIVNAVTDSVQPLIDVPQSVVKFARGRIRPFQGLQDFVGAFYEALGSGAALPVSMEDATVVVDWVERVAQQADDDHKKSLKTRPTLGPADVLVTGAAGGLGSAVVSHLVREGKRVRMFVRRAPAELPEGVQVVVGNLGNPDDVERAVCGADQVVHLGAAMRGSWADFECGTIAGTSNVLAACSRFDVQKLVYISSMSVIDFAGGEKGSSIDESTALEPRAEERGFYTQAKLAAERLVSEWCATQKLPTVILRPGQIFGGKIPLMTGAVARSLGSRWLVLGDGKVRLPLVYIDDVVDAILLSLGGTSADGQVIQLIDPEPITQNDVLAMTDDSKRPVLRIPRRVVFALGRQSEPVLGWLGRQSPIAEYRLRSALAIRSFDSTRAADLLGWSPRIGVREGIRRELA
;
A
#
# COMPACT_ATOMS: atom_id res chain seq x y z
N MET A 1 38.10 15.68 -17.82
CA MET A 1 37.16 14.53 -17.81
C MET A 1 36.02 14.83 -18.78
N LYS A 2 35.55 13.84 -19.55
CA LYS A 2 34.34 13.97 -20.38
C LYS A 2 33.16 14.26 -19.46
N LYS A 3 32.36 15.28 -19.78
CA LYS A 3 31.10 15.57 -19.09
C LYS A 3 29.97 14.82 -19.81
N TYR A 4 29.32 13.90 -19.10
CA TYR A 4 28.22 13.09 -19.62
C TYR A 4 26.90 13.83 -19.51
N ARG A 5 26.16 13.89 -20.61
CA ARG A 5 24.78 14.39 -20.64
C ARG A 5 23.84 13.21 -20.45
N VAL A 6 22.98 13.28 -19.45
CA VAL A 6 22.19 12.12 -18.98
C VAL A 6 20.70 12.33 -19.24
N GLY A 7 20.05 11.35 -19.86
CA GLY A 7 18.60 11.29 -19.98
C GLY A 7 18.00 10.28 -19.00
N LEU A 8 16.87 10.61 -18.36
CA LEU A 8 16.09 9.63 -17.62
C LEU A 8 14.91 9.13 -18.48
N ILE A 9 14.77 7.82 -18.60
CA ILE A 9 13.65 7.16 -19.26
C ILE A 9 12.76 6.56 -18.17
N GLY A 10 11.59 7.16 -17.94
CA GLY A 10 10.70 6.88 -16.82
C GLY A 10 10.75 7.98 -15.74
N ALA A 11 9.61 8.63 -15.51
CA ALA A 11 9.36 9.66 -14.51
C ALA A 11 8.61 9.10 -13.28
N GLY A 12 8.87 7.83 -12.94
CA GLY A 12 8.34 7.17 -11.74
C GLY A 12 9.08 7.58 -10.47
N GLY A 13 8.65 7.04 -9.31
CA GLY A 13 9.19 7.45 -8.00
C GLY A 13 10.70 7.20 -7.82
N ILE A 14 11.29 6.24 -8.51
CA ILE A 14 12.74 5.98 -8.45
C ILE A 14 13.57 7.08 -9.14
N SER A 15 12.97 7.85 -10.06
CA SER A 15 13.64 8.95 -10.77
C SER A 15 14.18 10.01 -9.82
N ASP A 16 13.49 10.26 -8.72
CA ASP A 16 13.91 11.19 -7.66
C ASP A 16 15.29 10.85 -7.12
N TRP A 17 15.51 9.58 -6.80
CA TRP A 17 16.76 9.11 -6.24
C TRP A 17 17.89 9.07 -7.27
N HIS A 18 17.58 8.83 -8.55
CA HIS A 18 18.58 8.94 -9.62
C HIS A 18 19.00 10.39 -9.87
N VAL A 19 18.09 11.37 -9.79
CA VAL A 19 18.45 12.79 -9.88
C VAL A 19 19.36 13.19 -8.72
N GLU A 20 19.03 12.79 -7.50
CA GLU A 20 19.88 13.04 -6.32
C GLU A 20 21.25 12.39 -6.46
N ALA A 21 21.33 11.16 -6.98
CA ALA A 21 22.59 10.46 -7.24
C ALA A 21 23.42 11.19 -8.30
N LEU A 22 22.81 11.57 -9.43
CA LEU A 22 23.46 12.28 -10.54
C LEU A 22 24.03 13.63 -10.11
N ALA A 23 23.34 14.36 -9.24
CA ALA A 23 23.81 15.64 -8.72
C ALA A 23 25.15 15.55 -7.96
N ARG A 24 25.59 14.34 -7.56
CA ARG A 24 26.86 14.09 -6.87
C ARG A 24 27.96 13.59 -7.80
N VAL A 25 27.65 13.27 -9.05
CA VAL A 25 28.62 12.82 -10.05
C VAL A 25 29.27 14.05 -10.70
N PRO A 26 30.56 14.36 -10.46
CA PRO A 26 31.17 15.62 -10.88
C PRO A 26 31.17 15.86 -12.39
N ASN A 27 31.13 14.78 -13.16
CA ASN A 27 31.20 14.78 -14.61
C ASN A 27 29.91 14.28 -15.28
N ALA A 28 28.76 14.34 -14.61
CA ALA A 28 27.45 14.07 -15.21
C ALA A 28 26.50 15.26 -15.02
N GLU A 29 25.62 15.48 -16.00
CA GLU A 29 24.58 16.50 -15.96
C GLU A 29 23.26 15.92 -16.47
N LEU A 30 22.20 16.07 -15.68
CA LEU A 30 20.85 15.69 -16.10
C LEU A 30 20.38 16.63 -17.22
N TYR A 31 20.14 16.09 -18.40
CA TYR A 31 19.74 16.84 -19.59
C TYR A 31 18.22 16.93 -19.74
N GLY A 32 17.52 15.82 -19.53
CA GLY A 32 16.08 15.76 -19.70
C GLY A 32 15.46 14.44 -19.26
N ILE A 33 14.13 14.43 -19.21
CA ILE A 33 13.32 13.31 -18.75
C ILE A 33 12.28 12.99 -19.83
N PHE A 34 12.09 11.70 -20.10
CA PHE A 34 11.07 11.18 -20.99
C PHE A 34 10.23 10.15 -20.24
N ASP A 35 8.91 10.19 -20.42
CA ASP A 35 7.95 9.18 -19.97
C ASP A 35 6.85 9.06 -21.05
N LEU A 36 6.20 7.90 -21.14
CA LEU A 36 5.02 7.72 -22.00
C LEU A 36 3.85 8.58 -21.52
N ASP A 37 3.78 8.84 -20.21
CA ASP A 37 2.88 9.80 -19.59
C ASP A 37 3.50 11.21 -19.68
N GLU A 38 3.11 11.96 -20.71
CA GLU A 38 3.63 13.32 -20.94
C GLU A 38 3.40 14.27 -19.76
N GLN A 39 2.30 14.12 -19.02
CA GLN A 39 2.02 14.99 -17.88
C GLN A 39 3.01 14.71 -16.75
N ARG A 40 3.30 13.43 -16.49
CA ARG A 40 4.30 13.02 -15.51
C ARG A 40 5.70 13.46 -15.91
N ALA A 41 6.09 13.29 -17.17
CA ALA A 41 7.37 13.77 -17.69
C ALA A 41 7.53 15.29 -17.49
N ARG A 42 6.51 16.08 -17.85
CA ARG A 42 6.53 17.54 -17.70
C ARG A 42 6.63 17.96 -16.24
N ALA A 43 5.79 17.39 -15.37
CA ALA A 43 5.79 17.70 -13.94
C ALA A 43 7.14 17.38 -13.29
N GLN A 44 7.72 16.23 -13.61
CA GLN A 44 9.01 15.80 -13.07
C GLN A 44 10.18 16.67 -13.60
N ALA A 45 10.17 16.98 -14.90
CA ALA A 45 11.18 17.82 -15.54
C ALA A 45 11.15 19.25 -14.99
N GLU A 46 9.96 19.85 -14.82
CA GLU A 46 9.78 21.16 -14.19
C GLU A 46 10.32 21.16 -12.76
N ARG A 47 10.00 20.14 -11.96
CA ARG A 47 10.45 20.01 -10.57
C ARG A 47 11.97 20.01 -10.43
N PHE A 48 12.67 19.45 -11.42
CA PHE A 48 14.13 19.38 -11.42
C PHE A 48 14.82 20.44 -12.29
N GLY A 49 14.06 21.34 -12.93
CA GLY A 49 14.61 22.39 -13.78
C GLY A 49 15.30 21.88 -15.04
N VAL A 50 14.83 20.77 -15.62
CA VAL A 50 15.38 20.15 -16.84
C VAL A 50 14.33 20.04 -17.94
N LYS A 51 14.72 19.56 -19.12
CA LYS A 51 13.81 19.44 -20.26
C LYS A 51 12.88 18.23 -20.12
N SER A 52 11.59 18.42 -20.41
CA SER A 52 10.71 17.32 -20.78
C SER A 52 10.97 16.99 -22.25
N MET A 53 11.28 15.72 -22.53
CA MET A 53 11.63 15.24 -23.87
C MET A 53 10.44 14.48 -24.46
N SER A 54 10.29 14.50 -25.79
CA SER A 54 9.18 13.81 -26.48
C SER A 54 9.49 12.36 -26.85
N SER A 55 10.78 11.99 -26.88
CA SER A 55 11.24 10.64 -27.24
C SER A 55 12.71 10.42 -26.85
N MET A 56 13.13 9.14 -26.83
CA MET A 56 14.54 8.76 -26.69
C MET A 56 15.37 9.18 -27.90
N GLU A 57 14.79 9.11 -29.10
CA GLU A 57 15.41 9.55 -30.35
C GLU A 57 15.76 11.04 -30.28
N GLN A 58 14.86 11.87 -29.74
CA GLN A 58 15.13 13.29 -29.53
C GLN A 58 16.28 13.48 -28.55
N MET A 59 16.31 12.75 -27.43
CA MET A 59 17.42 12.79 -26.47
C MET A 59 18.76 12.48 -27.13
N ALA A 60 18.84 11.38 -27.88
CA ALA A 60 20.06 10.98 -28.57
C ALA A 60 20.48 12.03 -29.61
N LYS A 61 19.53 12.53 -30.42
CA LYS A 61 19.79 13.60 -31.41
C LYS A 61 20.27 14.89 -30.77
N GLU A 62 19.76 15.23 -29.59
CA GLU A 62 20.20 16.40 -28.83
C GLU A 62 21.55 16.16 -28.13
N GLY A 63 22.14 14.97 -28.20
CA GLY A 63 23.48 14.65 -27.72
C GLY A 63 23.53 14.16 -26.27
N VAL A 64 22.52 13.40 -25.83
CA VAL A 64 22.58 12.61 -24.59
C VAL A 64 23.60 11.47 -24.76
N ASP A 65 24.52 11.34 -23.80
CA ASP A 65 25.56 10.31 -23.78
C ASP A 65 25.10 9.03 -23.08
N VAL A 66 24.31 9.17 -22.01
CA VAL A 66 23.91 8.07 -21.13
C VAL A 66 22.42 8.15 -20.86
N MET A 67 21.73 7.01 -20.94
CA MET A 67 20.31 6.90 -20.56
C MET A 67 20.16 6.03 -19.31
N HIS A 68 19.56 6.57 -18.26
CA HIS A 68 19.10 5.77 -17.12
C HIS A 68 17.68 5.26 -17.40
N ILE A 69 17.50 3.95 -17.38
CA ILE A 69 16.26 3.26 -17.71
C ILE A 69 15.57 2.90 -16.39
N LEU A 70 14.53 3.67 -16.08
CA LEU A 70 13.78 3.66 -14.82
C LEU A 70 12.32 3.26 -15.04
N THR A 71 12.08 2.49 -16.10
CA THR A 71 10.76 2.02 -16.53
C THR A 71 10.40 0.71 -15.82
N PRO A 72 9.19 0.17 -16.04
CA PRO A 72 8.86 -1.16 -15.53
C PRO A 72 9.76 -2.27 -16.12
N PRO A 73 10.03 -3.36 -15.37
CA PRO A 73 10.98 -4.41 -15.77
C PRO A 73 10.72 -5.03 -17.15
N SER A 74 9.45 -5.23 -17.50
CA SER A 74 9.02 -5.81 -18.78
C SER A 74 9.41 -4.97 -20.02
N SER A 75 9.91 -3.75 -19.82
CA SER A 75 10.34 -2.85 -20.90
C SER A 75 11.86 -2.68 -20.98
N HIS A 76 12.62 -3.16 -19.98
CA HIS A 76 14.05 -2.89 -19.86
C HIS A 76 14.84 -3.30 -21.11
N CYS A 77 14.62 -4.51 -21.63
CA CYS A 77 15.32 -5.01 -22.82
C CYS A 77 15.09 -4.11 -24.03
N ASN A 78 13.83 -3.88 -24.41
CA ASN A 78 13.48 -3.08 -25.58
C ASN A 78 14.02 -1.64 -25.48
N VAL A 79 13.90 -1.03 -24.30
CA VAL A 79 14.38 0.34 -24.06
C VAL A 79 15.91 0.40 -24.08
N ALA A 80 16.60 -0.56 -23.44
CA ALA A 80 18.05 -0.61 -23.38
C ALA A 80 18.69 -0.87 -24.73
N VAL A 81 18.16 -1.85 -25.48
CA VAL A 81 18.58 -2.14 -26.85
C VAL A 81 18.44 -0.88 -27.70
N ARG A 82 17.28 -0.23 -27.65
CA ARG A 82 17.03 0.97 -28.46
C ARG A 82 17.95 2.13 -28.10
N ALA A 83 18.19 2.38 -26.81
CA ALA A 83 19.10 3.42 -26.35
C ALA A 83 20.55 3.18 -26.82
N MET A 84 21.01 1.92 -26.81
CA MET A 84 22.34 1.56 -27.30
C MET A 84 22.47 1.68 -28.82
N GLU A 85 21.43 1.30 -29.59
CA GLU A 85 21.38 1.54 -31.04
C GLU A 85 21.43 3.03 -31.41
N LEU A 86 20.85 3.88 -30.56
CA LEU A 86 20.93 5.34 -30.68
C LEU A 86 22.30 5.91 -30.26
N GLY A 87 23.23 5.06 -29.80
CA GLY A 87 24.60 5.43 -29.47
C GLY A 87 24.84 5.86 -28.02
N CYS A 88 23.89 5.59 -27.11
CA CYS A 88 24.02 5.92 -25.68
C CYS A 88 24.50 4.73 -24.85
N ASP A 89 25.29 4.99 -23.80
CA ASP A 89 25.50 4.00 -22.73
C ASP A 89 24.24 3.93 -21.84
N VAL A 90 24.00 2.79 -21.18
CA VAL A 90 22.76 2.57 -20.42
C VAL A 90 23.03 2.11 -18.99
N LEU A 91 22.27 2.70 -18.06
CA LEU A 91 22.13 2.21 -16.69
C LEU A 91 20.68 1.77 -16.49
N ILE A 92 20.47 0.51 -16.16
CA ILE A 92 19.16 -0.14 -16.11
C ILE A 92 18.78 -0.36 -14.64
N GLU A 93 17.55 -0.03 -14.25
CA GLU A 93 17.03 -0.43 -12.94
C GLU A 93 16.92 -1.95 -12.79
N LYS A 94 16.83 -2.43 -11.56
CA LYS A 94 16.65 -3.86 -11.29
C LYS A 94 15.20 -4.30 -11.55
N PRO A 95 14.99 -5.58 -11.92
CA PRO A 95 15.97 -6.54 -12.42
C PRO A 95 16.47 -6.17 -13.82
N LEU A 96 17.59 -6.76 -14.28
CA LEU A 96 18.15 -6.47 -15.62
C LEU A 96 17.10 -6.65 -16.74
N ALA A 97 16.33 -7.73 -16.68
CA ALA A 97 15.16 -8.01 -17.50
C ALA A 97 14.23 -9.01 -16.78
N THR A 98 13.12 -9.37 -17.42
CA THR A 98 12.15 -10.36 -16.90
C THR A 98 12.38 -11.77 -17.45
N ASP A 99 13.38 -11.98 -18.31
CA ASP A 99 13.80 -13.30 -18.75
C ASP A 99 15.28 -13.32 -19.16
N VAL A 100 15.82 -14.53 -19.28
CA VAL A 100 17.23 -14.76 -19.63
C VAL A 100 17.54 -14.40 -21.09
N SER A 101 16.60 -14.60 -22.02
CA SER A 101 16.81 -14.29 -23.43
C SER A 101 16.98 -12.80 -23.67
N ASP A 102 16.22 -11.98 -22.94
CA ASP A 102 16.34 -10.53 -22.91
C ASP A 102 17.68 -10.08 -22.32
N CYS A 103 18.14 -10.71 -21.24
CA CYS A 103 19.47 -10.43 -20.68
C CYS A 103 20.58 -10.70 -21.72
N VAL A 104 20.47 -11.83 -22.42
CA VAL A 104 21.39 -12.21 -23.51
C VAL A 104 21.31 -11.22 -24.67
N GLN A 105 20.12 -10.72 -25.01
CA GLN A 105 19.93 -9.72 -26.05
C GLN A 105 20.58 -8.38 -25.67
N ILE A 106 20.39 -7.90 -24.44
CA ILE A 106 21.05 -6.68 -23.94
C ILE A 106 22.57 -6.83 -24.03
N ALA A 107 23.11 -7.95 -23.54
CA ALA A 107 24.55 -8.23 -23.59
C ALA A 107 25.09 -8.30 -25.02
N ARG A 108 24.32 -8.89 -25.94
CA ARG A 108 24.66 -8.96 -27.37
C ARG A 108 24.72 -7.56 -28.00
N VAL A 109 23.67 -6.75 -27.83
CA VAL A 109 23.60 -5.41 -28.43
C VAL A 109 24.65 -4.48 -27.83
N SER A 110 24.96 -4.61 -26.54
CA SER A 110 26.07 -3.90 -25.90
C SER A 110 27.40 -4.19 -26.61
N ARG A 111 27.68 -5.46 -26.94
CA ARG A 111 28.88 -5.84 -27.71
C ARG A 111 28.85 -5.33 -29.15
N GLU A 112 27.71 -5.45 -29.84
CA GLU A 112 27.58 -5.06 -31.26
C GLU A 112 27.70 -3.53 -31.47
N THR A 113 27.13 -2.74 -30.57
CA THR A 113 27.15 -1.26 -30.63
C THR A 113 28.40 -0.64 -30.00
N GLY A 114 29.14 -1.43 -29.22
CA GLY A 114 30.24 -0.97 -28.37
C GLY A 114 29.78 -0.09 -27.19
N ARG A 115 28.47 -0.02 -26.92
CA ARG A 115 27.90 0.73 -25.80
C ARG A 115 27.90 -0.10 -24.53
N ARG A 116 28.00 0.58 -23.40
CA ARG A 116 28.14 -0.04 -22.09
C ARG A 116 26.79 -0.10 -21.40
N ALA A 117 26.42 -1.29 -20.93
CA ALA A 117 25.19 -1.52 -20.18
C ALA A 117 25.52 -2.01 -18.77
N CYS A 118 24.84 -1.48 -17.75
CA CYS A 118 24.96 -1.91 -16.36
C CYS A 118 23.57 -1.99 -15.72
N VAL A 119 23.33 -2.96 -14.85
CA VAL A 119 22.12 -3.03 -14.03
C VAL A 119 22.39 -2.55 -12.60
N ASN A 120 21.43 -1.85 -12.03
CA ASN A 120 21.50 -1.28 -10.69
C ASN A 120 21.38 -2.35 -9.59
N HIS A 121 22.52 -2.81 -9.07
CA HIS A 121 22.58 -3.61 -7.83
C HIS A 121 23.12 -2.77 -6.65
N SER A 122 22.49 -1.63 -6.41
CA SER A 122 22.91 -0.63 -5.41
C SER A 122 23.03 -1.13 -3.97
N LEU A 123 22.40 -2.24 -3.56
CA LEU A 123 22.59 -2.77 -2.20
C LEU A 123 24.02 -3.31 -1.99
N LEU A 124 24.74 -3.72 -3.05
CA LEU A 124 26.17 -4.04 -2.97
C LEU A 124 27.02 -2.83 -2.58
N PHE A 125 26.48 -1.62 -2.80
CA PHE A 125 27.12 -0.35 -2.53
C PHE A 125 26.60 0.30 -1.25
N ASP A 126 25.67 -0.34 -0.53
CA ASP A 126 25.28 0.15 0.79
C ASP A 126 26.54 0.27 1.69
N PRO A 127 26.73 1.37 2.42
CA PRO A 127 27.93 1.59 3.21
C PRO A 127 28.25 0.47 4.21
N GLN A 128 27.23 -0.21 4.75
CA GLN A 128 27.44 -1.34 5.67
C GLN A 128 27.81 -2.62 4.91
N VAL A 129 27.21 -2.86 3.74
CA VAL A 129 27.57 -3.99 2.88
C VAL A 129 29.01 -3.83 2.36
N ARG A 130 29.37 -2.64 1.87
CA ARG A 130 30.75 -2.33 1.44
C ARG A 130 31.76 -2.55 2.54
N ARG A 131 31.47 -2.07 3.74
CA ARG A 131 32.33 -2.32 4.90
C ARG A 131 32.48 -3.81 5.21
N ALA A 132 31.42 -4.61 5.07
CA ALA A 132 31.51 -6.04 5.27
C ALA A 132 32.34 -6.73 4.19
N VAL A 133 32.20 -6.34 2.93
CA VAL A 133 33.06 -6.79 1.83
C VAL A 133 34.53 -6.48 2.15
N ASP A 134 34.85 -5.26 2.60
CA ASP A 134 36.22 -4.89 2.99
C ASP A 134 36.77 -5.76 4.12
N LEU A 135 35.96 -6.04 5.16
CA LEU A 135 36.36 -6.89 6.29
C LEU A 135 36.58 -8.35 5.86
N VAL A 136 35.74 -8.86 4.95
CA VAL A 136 35.90 -10.19 4.35
C VAL A 136 37.18 -10.26 3.53
N ASN A 137 37.42 -9.28 2.65
CA ASN A 137 38.61 -9.20 1.80
C ASN A 137 39.91 -9.07 2.62
N GLN A 138 39.85 -8.41 3.78
CA GLN A 138 40.96 -8.34 4.74
C GLN A 138 41.16 -9.63 5.55
N GLY A 139 40.34 -10.66 5.34
CA GLY A 139 40.40 -11.94 6.04
C GLY A 139 39.96 -11.89 7.50
N LYS A 140 39.24 -10.84 7.94
CA LYS A 140 38.89 -10.62 9.36
C LYS A 140 37.99 -11.69 9.96
N ILE A 141 37.24 -12.41 9.12
CA ILE A 141 36.39 -13.54 9.52
C ILE A 141 36.83 -14.87 8.91
N GLY A 142 38.01 -14.94 8.30
CA GLY A 142 38.47 -16.11 7.57
C GLY A 142 37.67 -16.33 6.28
N ARG A 143 37.55 -17.59 5.85
CA ARG A 143 36.76 -17.96 4.66
C ARG A 143 35.27 -17.91 5.00
N VAL A 144 34.47 -17.23 4.18
CA VAL A 144 33.00 -17.21 4.33
C VAL A 144 32.45 -18.61 4.05
N VAL A 145 31.52 -19.07 4.89
CA VAL A 145 30.87 -20.38 4.79
C VAL A 145 29.35 -20.28 4.68
N SER A 146 28.75 -19.22 5.23
CA SER A 146 27.30 -19.03 5.20
C SER A 146 26.92 -17.55 5.20
N VAL A 147 25.82 -17.21 4.52
CA VAL A 147 25.24 -15.86 4.56
C VAL A 147 23.73 -15.92 4.73
N ASP A 148 23.19 -15.24 5.75
CA ASP A 148 21.75 -15.18 6.02
C ASP A 148 21.23 -13.77 5.72
N PHE A 149 20.15 -13.64 4.96
CA PHE A 149 19.47 -12.37 4.67
C PHE A 149 18.03 -12.37 5.19
N LEU A 150 17.74 -11.51 6.17
CA LEU A 150 16.42 -11.41 6.79
C LEU A 150 15.80 -10.06 6.46
N ARG A 151 14.70 -10.05 5.71
CA ARG A 151 13.97 -8.85 5.33
C ARG A 151 12.51 -8.97 5.76
N GLY A 152 12.08 -8.06 6.62
CA GLY A 152 10.72 -7.94 7.11
C GLY A 152 10.21 -6.51 6.96
N SER A 153 9.04 -6.29 6.40
CA SER A 153 8.43 -4.95 6.30
C SER A 153 6.93 -5.03 6.08
N ASP A 154 6.19 -3.94 6.30
CA ASP A 154 4.85 -3.83 5.72
C ASP A 154 4.96 -3.79 4.19
N TYR A 155 3.96 -4.32 3.46
CA TYR A 155 3.93 -4.19 2.01
C TYR A 155 3.60 -2.73 1.68
N PRO A 156 4.35 -2.05 0.80
CA PRO A 156 4.01 -0.70 0.42
C PRO A 156 2.60 -0.72 -0.18
N PRO A 157 1.67 0.07 0.35
CA PRO A 157 0.29 0.00 -0.10
C PRO A 157 0.26 0.54 -1.53
N TYR A 158 -0.34 -0.22 -2.45
CA TYR A 158 -0.42 0.16 -3.85
C TYR A 158 -1.27 1.42 -3.98
N ALA A 159 -0.69 2.48 -4.57
CA ALA A 159 -1.31 3.79 -4.66
C ALA A 159 -2.62 3.82 -5.47
N GLY A 160 -3.00 2.69 -6.09
CA GLY A 160 -4.21 2.44 -6.86
C GLY A 160 -4.07 2.78 -8.36
N GLY A 161 -5.17 2.63 -9.10
CA GLY A 161 -5.18 2.54 -10.57
C GLY A 161 -5.11 1.09 -11.09
N ASP A 162 -4.93 0.94 -12.40
CA ASP A 162 -4.67 -0.38 -12.99
C ASP A 162 -3.33 -0.89 -12.49
N LEU A 163 -3.36 -1.94 -11.64
CA LEU A 163 -2.15 -2.67 -11.26
C LEU A 163 -1.40 -3.00 -12.54
N PRO A 164 -0.16 -2.50 -12.72
CA PRO A 164 0.60 -2.84 -13.90
C PRO A 164 0.69 -4.37 -13.96
N PRO A 165 0.60 -5.00 -15.15
CA PRO A 165 0.42 -6.44 -15.26
C PRO A 165 1.40 -7.28 -14.42
N HIS A 166 2.65 -6.84 -14.30
CA HIS A 166 3.68 -7.51 -13.51
C HIS A 166 3.45 -7.45 -11.98
N TYR A 167 2.72 -6.46 -11.45
CA TYR A 167 2.32 -6.44 -10.03
C TYR A 167 1.17 -7.43 -9.72
N ARG A 168 0.53 -7.99 -10.75
CA ARG A 168 -0.57 -8.96 -10.59
C ARG A 168 -0.08 -10.38 -10.37
N ASP A 169 1.17 -10.66 -10.76
CA ASP A 169 1.76 -11.99 -10.59
C ASP A 169 1.98 -12.30 -9.11
N ALA A 170 1.66 -13.53 -8.71
CA ALA A 170 1.73 -13.97 -7.32
C ALA A 170 3.14 -13.84 -6.74
N ALA A 171 4.16 -14.02 -7.59
CA ALA A 171 5.56 -13.95 -7.24
C ALA A 171 6.20 -12.56 -7.38
N TYR A 172 5.45 -11.52 -7.75
CA TYR A 172 6.00 -10.16 -7.90
C TYR A 172 6.80 -9.66 -6.69
N PRO A 173 6.32 -9.81 -5.43
CA PRO A 173 7.09 -9.34 -4.26
C PRO A 173 8.45 -10.03 -4.15
N TYR A 174 8.52 -11.30 -4.54
CA TYR A 174 9.78 -12.04 -4.62
C TYR A 174 10.67 -11.57 -5.76
N ARG A 175 10.12 -11.27 -6.95
CA ARG A 175 10.92 -10.66 -8.03
C ARG A 175 11.54 -9.32 -7.59
N ASP A 176 10.77 -8.53 -6.85
CA ASP A 176 11.19 -7.21 -6.39
C ASP A 176 12.29 -7.27 -5.31
N LEU A 177 12.15 -8.14 -4.30
CA LEU A 177 13.08 -8.20 -3.15
C LEU A 177 14.06 -9.39 -3.19
N GLY A 178 13.67 -10.53 -3.76
CA GLY A 178 14.48 -11.74 -3.86
C GLY A 178 15.75 -11.54 -4.68
N VAL A 179 15.69 -10.69 -5.72
CA VAL A 179 16.85 -10.28 -6.51
C VAL A 179 17.97 -9.74 -5.61
N HIS A 180 17.64 -8.98 -4.56
CA HIS A 180 18.61 -8.42 -3.61
C HIS A 180 19.35 -9.48 -2.81
N ALA A 181 18.65 -10.52 -2.37
CA ALA A 181 19.26 -11.62 -1.65
C ALA A 181 20.26 -12.38 -2.52
N LEU A 182 19.87 -12.69 -3.76
CA LEU A 182 20.67 -13.51 -4.66
C LEU A 182 21.98 -12.84 -5.07
N TYR A 183 21.97 -11.57 -5.46
CA TYR A 183 23.23 -10.91 -5.81
C TYR A 183 24.14 -10.65 -4.59
N LEU A 184 23.58 -10.49 -3.38
CA LEU A 184 24.38 -10.43 -2.16
C LEU A 184 25.09 -11.76 -1.88
N PHE A 185 24.39 -12.88 -2.09
CA PHE A 185 25.01 -14.20 -1.93
C PHE A 185 26.10 -14.43 -2.97
N GLN A 186 25.89 -13.98 -4.21
CA GLN A 186 26.91 -14.07 -5.24
C GLN A 186 28.19 -13.29 -4.89
N GLU A 187 28.06 -12.10 -4.30
CA GLU A 187 29.19 -11.29 -3.83
C GLU A 187 30.01 -12.00 -2.72
N PHE A 188 29.34 -12.62 -1.75
CA PHE A 188 30.03 -13.19 -0.58
C PHE A 188 30.38 -14.68 -0.70
N LEU A 189 29.68 -15.45 -1.53
CA LEU A 189 29.78 -16.91 -1.63
C LEU A 189 30.09 -17.41 -3.05
N GLY A 190 30.27 -16.51 -4.01
CA GLY A 190 30.53 -16.84 -5.41
C GLY A 190 29.27 -17.29 -6.17
N PRO A 191 29.42 -17.79 -7.41
CA PRO A 191 28.30 -18.10 -8.31
C PRO A 191 27.25 -19.04 -7.69
N ILE A 192 25.98 -18.77 -7.99
CA ILE A 192 24.84 -19.54 -7.49
C ILE A 192 24.68 -20.84 -8.29
N GLU A 193 24.62 -21.97 -7.60
CA GLU A 193 24.48 -23.32 -8.16
C GLU A 193 23.05 -23.86 -8.07
N SER A 194 22.31 -23.52 -7.00
CA SER A 194 20.91 -23.93 -6.83
C SER A 194 20.15 -23.04 -5.83
N VAL A 195 18.85 -22.83 -6.08
CA VAL A 195 17.93 -22.19 -5.13
C VAL A 195 16.76 -23.13 -4.82
N ASP A 196 16.57 -23.46 -3.54
CA ASP A 196 15.41 -24.20 -3.02
C ASP A 196 14.55 -23.24 -2.20
N ALA A 197 13.42 -22.82 -2.77
CA ALA A 197 12.56 -21.79 -2.22
C ALA A 197 11.17 -22.32 -1.86
N GLN A 198 10.61 -21.77 -0.78
CA GLN A 198 9.27 -22.01 -0.29
C GLN A 198 8.56 -20.67 -0.10
N TRP A 199 7.26 -20.66 -0.38
CA TRP A 199 6.40 -19.50 -0.21
C TRP A 199 5.09 -19.89 0.46
N ALA A 200 4.49 -18.95 1.17
CA ALA A 200 3.22 -19.14 1.86
C ALA A 200 2.40 -17.84 1.89
N SER A 201 1.12 -18.01 2.21
CA SER A 201 0.21 -16.93 2.55
C SER A 201 -0.24 -17.07 4.00
N HIS A 202 -0.05 -16.05 4.81
CA HIS A 202 -0.53 -15.98 6.20
C HIS A 202 -1.69 -14.98 6.38
N GLY A 203 -2.21 -14.43 5.28
CA GLY A 203 -3.35 -13.52 5.30
C GLY A 203 -3.00 -12.16 5.90
N GLY A 204 -1.78 -11.70 5.64
CA GLY A 204 -1.28 -10.36 5.91
C GLY A 204 -1.90 -9.31 5.00
N ASP A 205 -1.09 -8.77 4.09
CA ASP A 205 -1.54 -7.78 3.10
C ASP A 205 -2.44 -8.44 2.05
N PRO A 206 -3.65 -7.94 1.81
CA PRO A 206 -4.59 -8.59 0.91
C PRO A 206 -4.20 -8.44 -0.57
N ASN A 207 -3.24 -7.59 -0.92
CA ASN A 207 -2.70 -7.46 -2.28
C ASN A 207 -1.64 -8.51 -2.59
N LEU A 208 -1.23 -9.31 -1.59
CA LEU A 208 -0.24 -10.35 -1.77
C LEU A 208 -0.89 -11.73 -1.81
N VAL A 209 -0.60 -12.47 -2.88
CA VAL A 209 -0.90 -13.91 -2.92
C VAL A 209 -0.02 -14.65 -1.92
N PHE A 210 1.29 -14.38 -1.96
CA PHE A 210 2.28 -14.92 -1.03
C PHE A 210 2.96 -13.77 -0.29
N ASP A 211 2.87 -13.80 1.04
CA ASP A 211 3.40 -12.77 1.95
C ASP A 211 4.59 -13.27 2.78
N GLU A 212 4.97 -14.54 2.61
CA GLU A 212 6.16 -15.16 3.19
C GLU A 212 6.96 -15.92 2.14
N TRP A 213 8.27 -15.71 2.13
CA TRP A 213 9.22 -16.39 1.26
C TRP A 213 10.46 -16.80 2.04
N ARG A 214 10.93 -18.03 1.83
CA ARG A 214 12.17 -18.54 2.41
C ARG A 214 12.92 -19.33 1.36
N ALA A 215 14.24 -19.24 1.34
CA ALA A 215 15.03 -20.13 0.49
C ALA A 215 16.36 -20.51 1.11
N LEU A 216 16.82 -21.71 0.74
CA LEU A 216 18.20 -22.15 0.87
C LEU A 216 18.88 -22.02 -0.50
N VAL A 217 20.05 -21.38 -0.53
CA VAL A 217 20.79 -21.09 -1.75
C VAL A 217 22.16 -21.75 -1.67
N ARG A 218 22.50 -22.60 -2.63
CA ARG A 218 23.85 -23.15 -2.74
C ARG A 218 24.66 -22.28 -3.68
N CYS A 219 25.81 -21.83 -3.22
CA CYS A 219 26.80 -21.14 -4.03
C CYS A 219 28.11 -21.94 -4.01
N ARG A 220 29.02 -21.64 -4.93
CA ARG A 220 30.31 -22.33 -5.06
C ARG A 220 31.08 -22.43 -3.73
N ASP A 221 31.12 -21.34 -2.95
CA ASP A 221 32.00 -21.22 -1.78
C ASP A 221 31.26 -21.46 -0.44
N GLY A 222 29.93 -21.61 -0.44
CA GLY A 222 29.13 -21.85 0.77
C GLY A 222 27.61 -21.81 0.56
N LEU A 223 26.86 -21.66 1.66
CA LEU A 223 25.40 -21.70 1.67
C LEU A 223 24.79 -20.33 2.04
N GLY A 224 23.85 -19.86 1.24
CA GLY A 224 23.01 -18.72 1.56
C GLY A 224 21.65 -19.17 2.08
N GLN A 225 20.98 -18.33 2.87
CA GLN A 225 19.54 -18.44 3.10
C GLN A 225 18.90 -17.07 3.21
N PHE A 226 17.67 -16.93 2.72
CA PHE A 226 16.91 -15.71 2.97
C PHE A 226 15.52 -15.99 3.54
N GLN A 227 15.00 -14.98 4.25
CA GLN A 227 13.60 -14.85 4.60
C GLN A 227 13.12 -13.47 4.17
N LEU A 228 12.07 -13.43 3.36
CA LEU A 228 11.31 -12.23 3.03
C LEU A 228 9.92 -12.38 3.64
N SER A 229 9.52 -11.43 4.49
CA SER A 229 8.25 -11.48 5.20
C SER A 229 7.57 -10.12 5.14
N TRP A 230 6.29 -10.14 4.76
CA TRP A 230 5.43 -8.96 4.84
C TRP A 230 4.55 -8.92 6.10
N ASN A 231 4.76 -9.88 6.99
CA ASN A 231 4.06 -9.97 8.29
C ASN A 231 4.96 -9.64 9.49
N THR A 232 6.28 -9.63 9.31
CA THR A 232 7.25 -9.42 10.40
C THR A 232 7.31 -7.95 10.82
N LYS A 233 7.14 -7.70 12.13
CA LYS A 233 7.21 -6.37 12.76
C LYS A 233 8.11 -6.42 14.00
N PRO A 234 8.96 -5.40 14.25
CA PRO A 234 9.17 -4.18 13.44
C PRO A 234 9.90 -4.47 12.11
N LEU A 235 10.03 -3.45 11.24
CA LEU A 235 10.78 -3.56 9.99
C LEU A 235 12.20 -4.08 10.27
N GLN A 236 12.61 -5.11 9.53
CA GLN A 236 13.88 -5.79 9.65
C GLN A 236 14.59 -5.80 8.29
N SER A 237 15.89 -5.54 8.28
CA SER A 237 16.74 -5.76 7.10
C SER A 237 18.14 -6.09 7.57
N GLN A 238 18.45 -7.38 7.66
CA GLN A 238 19.66 -7.86 8.30
C GLN A 238 20.44 -8.81 7.40
N LEU A 239 21.76 -8.74 7.50
CA LEU A 239 22.70 -9.66 6.87
C LEU A 239 23.59 -10.29 7.94
N ILE A 240 23.72 -11.61 7.94
CA ILE A 240 24.60 -12.34 8.85
C ILE A 240 25.61 -13.11 8.00
N ILE A 241 26.89 -12.73 8.06
CA ILE A 241 27.97 -13.34 7.28
C ILE A 241 28.81 -14.17 8.25
N GLN A 242 28.87 -15.47 8.01
CA GLN A 242 29.55 -16.43 8.87
C GLN A 242 30.80 -16.93 8.16
N GLY A 243 31.95 -16.79 8.81
CA GLY A 243 33.23 -17.28 8.31
C GLY A 243 33.94 -18.19 9.31
N THR A 244 34.99 -18.86 8.86
CA THR A 244 35.75 -19.83 9.65
C THR A 244 36.45 -19.24 10.88
N ALA A 245 36.61 -17.92 10.96
CA ALA A 245 37.28 -17.22 12.06
C ALA A 245 36.45 -16.08 12.65
N GLY A 246 35.19 -15.89 12.25
CA GLY A 246 34.34 -14.87 12.82
C GLY A 246 32.95 -14.77 12.18
N VAL A 247 32.10 -13.93 12.76
CA VAL A 247 30.74 -13.65 12.28
C VAL A 247 30.52 -12.15 12.24
N LEU A 248 30.04 -11.65 11.10
CA LEU A 248 29.53 -10.29 10.94
C LEU A 248 28.01 -10.29 10.99
N ARG A 249 27.43 -9.40 11.77
CA ARG A 249 25.99 -9.12 11.80
C ARG A 249 25.79 -7.69 11.39
N ILE A 250 24.98 -7.46 10.37
CA ILE A 250 24.70 -6.15 9.81
C ILE A 250 23.21 -5.90 9.90
N ASP A 251 22.82 -4.75 10.42
CA ASP A 251 21.47 -4.23 10.32
C ASP A 251 21.48 -3.04 9.36
N LEU A 252 20.91 -3.24 8.18
CA LEU A 252 20.84 -2.26 7.10
C LEU A 252 19.81 -1.16 7.40
N PHE A 253 18.88 -1.40 8.32
CA PHE A 253 17.89 -0.40 8.73
C PHE A 253 18.42 0.50 9.84
N LEU A 254 19.01 -0.10 10.89
CA LEU A 254 19.65 0.63 12.00
C LEU A 254 21.07 1.13 11.66
N MET A 255 21.59 0.74 10.50
CA MET A 255 22.90 1.10 9.97
C MET A 255 24.06 0.76 10.93
N PHE A 256 24.00 -0.44 11.51
CA PHE A 256 24.96 -0.92 12.50
C PHE A 256 25.53 -2.27 12.09
N HIS A 257 26.80 -2.55 12.47
CA HIS A 257 27.39 -3.88 12.33
C HIS A 257 28.08 -4.30 13.63
N ALA A 258 27.96 -5.58 13.98
CA ALA A 258 28.69 -6.22 15.06
C ALA A 258 29.58 -7.34 14.49
N MET A 259 30.82 -7.44 14.98
CA MET A 259 31.75 -8.51 14.61
C MET A 259 32.15 -9.30 15.84
N ARG A 260 32.03 -10.63 15.75
CA ARG A 260 32.61 -11.56 16.72
C ARG A 260 33.76 -12.29 16.04
N SER A 261 34.93 -12.29 16.65
CA SER A 261 36.13 -12.93 16.11
C SER A 261 36.52 -14.11 16.99
N SER A 262 37.05 -15.16 16.35
CA SER A 262 37.74 -16.25 17.04
C SER A 262 39.10 -15.73 17.49
N LEU A 263 39.24 -15.43 18.78
CA LEU A 263 40.51 -14.96 19.34
C LEU A 263 41.36 -16.16 19.77
N PRO A 264 42.70 -16.10 19.67
CA PRO A 264 43.60 -17.15 20.16
C PRO A 264 43.70 -17.11 21.70
N LEU A 265 42.56 -17.19 22.37
CA LEU A 265 42.41 -17.13 23.83
C LEU A 265 41.76 -18.43 24.33
N PRO A 266 41.96 -18.80 25.61
CA PRO A 266 41.19 -19.88 26.22
C PRO A 266 39.68 -19.61 26.11
N LYS A 267 38.88 -20.62 25.71
CA LYS A 267 37.42 -20.48 25.43
C LYS A 267 36.62 -19.71 26.50
N PRO A 268 36.85 -19.86 27.83
CA PRO A 268 36.15 -19.07 28.84
C PRO A 268 36.45 -17.57 28.75
N VAL A 269 37.70 -17.20 28.45
CA VAL A 269 38.16 -15.81 28.32
C VAL A 269 37.62 -15.20 27.03
N GLU A 270 37.67 -15.94 25.92
CA GLU A 270 37.10 -15.54 24.64
C GLU A 270 35.60 -15.22 24.76
N ARG A 271 34.83 -16.05 25.49
CA ARG A 271 33.40 -15.80 25.74
C ARG A 271 33.16 -14.48 26.48
N ILE A 272 33.97 -14.17 27.49
CA ILE A 272 33.85 -12.92 28.26
C ILE A 272 34.19 -11.73 27.38
N VAL A 273 35.30 -11.80 26.63
CA VAL A 273 35.73 -10.73 25.73
C VAL A 273 34.66 -10.46 24.67
N ASN A 274 34.18 -11.50 23.98
CA ASN A 274 33.13 -11.34 22.97
C ASN A 274 31.82 -10.80 23.56
N ALA A 275 31.40 -11.25 24.75
CA ALA A 275 30.20 -10.72 25.41
C ALA A 275 30.32 -9.22 25.79
N VAL A 276 31.49 -8.80 26.25
CA VAL A 276 31.77 -7.38 26.54
C VAL A 276 31.81 -6.56 25.25
N THR A 277 32.51 -7.02 24.21
CA THR A 277 32.58 -6.35 22.92
C THR A 277 31.19 -6.20 22.28
N ASP A 278 30.37 -7.25 22.29
CA ASP A 278 28.99 -7.21 21.78
C ASP A 278 28.12 -6.19 22.53
N SER A 279 28.38 -5.97 23.82
CA SER A 279 27.60 -5.05 24.65
C SER A 279 28.07 -3.60 24.52
N VAL A 280 29.37 -3.38 24.31
CA VAL A 280 29.98 -2.04 24.27
C VAL A 280 30.00 -1.45 22.86
N GLN A 281 30.21 -2.26 21.83
CA GLN A 281 30.34 -1.78 20.44
C GLN A 281 29.09 -1.02 19.95
N PRO A 282 27.84 -1.49 20.20
CA PRO A 282 26.64 -0.73 19.84
C PRO A 282 26.54 0.62 20.56
N LEU A 283 27.00 0.72 21.81
CA LEU A 283 26.99 1.98 22.59
C LEU A 283 27.92 3.06 21.99
N ILE A 284 28.88 2.66 21.16
CA ILE A 284 29.80 3.56 20.45
C ILE A 284 29.30 3.83 19.03
N ASP A 285 28.98 2.78 18.28
CA ASP A 285 28.70 2.88 16.84
C ASP A 285 27.34 3.50 16.55
N VAL A 286 26.31 3.23 17.38
CA VAL A 286 24.96 3.79 17.16
C VAL A 286 24.98 5.32 17.32
N PRO A 287 25.50 5.92 18.41
CA PRO A 287 25.61 7.38 18.50
C PRO A 287 26.45 7.99 17.38
N GLN A 288 27.55 7.36 16.98
CA GLN A 288 28.38 7.85 15.87
C GLN A 288 27.64 7.83 14.54
N SER A 289 26.86 6.77 14.27
CA SER A 289 26.08 6.63 13.04
C SER A 289 24.93 7.63 13.01
N VAL A 290 24.25 7.85 14.15
CA VAL A 290 23.23 8.91 14.30
C VAL A 290 23.83 10.29 14.09
N VAL A 291 25.01 10.60 14.65
CA VAL A 291 25.71 11.87 14.43
C VAL A 291 26.13 12.04 12.97
N LYS A 292 26.59 10.96 12.31
CA LYS A 292 26.91 10.99 10.88
C LYS A 292 25.66 11.23 10.02
N PHE A 293 24.54 10.60 10.35
CA PHE A 293 23.25 10.81 9.70
C PHE A 293 22.76 12.26 9.89
N ALA A 294 22.72 12.76 11.12
CA ALA A 294 22.32 14.13 11.44
C ALA A 294 23.22 15.20 10.79
N ARG A 295 24.51 14.89 10.58
CA ARG A 295 25.46 15.75 9.85
C ARG A 295 25.45 15.52 8.33
N GLY A 296 24.55 14.70 7.80
CA GLY A 296 24.41 14.41 6.37
C GLY A 296 25.58 13.65 5.74
N ARG A 297 26.44 13.01 6.55
CA ARG A 297 27.55 12.14 6.12
C ARG A 297 27.06 10.73 5.74
N ILE A 298 25.89 10.34 6.25
CA ILE A 298 25.13 9.15 5.83
C ILE A 298 23.75 9.67 5.42
N ARG A 299 23.28 9.28 4.23
CA ARG A 299 22.04 9.78 3.64
C ARG A 299 21.10 8.64 3.24
N PRO A 300 19.78 8.89 3.14
CA PRO A 300 18.86 7.94 2.51
C PRO A 300 19.38 7.51 1.13
N PHE A 301 19.24 6.23 0.78
CA PHE A 301 19.67 5.67 -0.51
C PHE A 301 21.14 5.91 -0.89
N GLN A 302 22.05 6.05 0.10
CA GLN A 302 23.48 6.26 -0.17
C GLN A 302 24.09 5.18 -1.09
N GLY A 303 23.66 3.91 -0.97
CA GLY A 303 24.14 2.84 -1.86
C GLY A 303 23.84 3.08 -3.34
N LEU A 304 22.69 3.68 -3.68
CA LEU A 304 22.39 4.07 -5.06
C LEU A 304 23.32 5.18 -5.55
N GLN A 305 23.58 6.17 -4.68
CA GLN A 305 24.44 7.30 -5.02
C GLN A 305 25.89 6.83 -5.26
N ASP A 306 26.38 5.95 -4.40
CA ASP A 306 27.72 5.35 -4.53
C ASP A 306 27.82 4.44 -5.76
N PHE A 307 26.78 3.65 -6.03
CA PHE A 307 26.70 2.81 -7.24
C PHE A 307 26.74 3.64 -8.52
N VAL A 308 25.91 4.69 -8.61
CA VAL A 308 25.87 5.59 -9.77
C VAL A 308 27.24 6.27 -9.95
N GLY A 309 27.87 6.73 -8.88
CA GLY A 309 29.22 7.29 -8.92
C GLY A 309 30.24 6.30 -9.52
N ALA A 310 30.27 5.06 -9.03
CA ALA A 310 31.17 4.03 -9.54
C ALA A 310 30.90 3.65 -11.00
N PHE A 311 29.64 3.67 -11.43
CA PHE A 311 29.27 3.49 -12.83
C PHE A 311 29.90 4.57 -13.73
N TYR A 312 29.76 5.85 -13.39
CA TYR A 312 30.34 6.95 -14.18
C TYR A 312 31.88 7.00 -14.11
N GLU A 313 32.48 6.61 -12.99
CA GLU A 313 33.93 6.44 -12.87
C GLU A 313 34.44 5.33 -13.81
N ALA A 314 33.74 4.19 -13.85
CA ALA A 314 34.04 3.10 -14.77
C ALA A 314 33.87 3.53 -16.23
N LEU A 315 32.82 4.29 -16.57
CA LEU A 315 32.62 4.86 -17.91
C LEU A 315 33.78 5.77 -18.33
N GLY A 316 34.23 6.65 -17.42
CA GLY A 316 35.28 7.63 -17.71
C GLY A 316 36.68 7.05 -17.81
N SER A 317 36.97 5.99 -17.05
CA SER A 317 38.27 5.32 -17.01
C SER A 317 38.40 4.16 -18.02
N GLY A 318 37.28 3.61 -18.49
CA GLY A 318 37.26 2.36 -19.27
C GLY A 318 37.45 1.10 -18.43
N ALA A 319 37.49 1.20 -17.10
CA ALA A 319 37.53 0.05 -16.19
C ALA A 319 36.25 -0.79 -16.28
N ALA A 320 36.24 -2.01 -15.74
CA ALA A 320 35.04 -2.86 -15.70
C ALA A 320 33.86 -2.15 -15.01
N LEU A 321 32.64 -2.40 -15.48
CA LEU A 321 31.43 -1.84 -14.84
C LEU A 321 31.23 -2.48 -13.46
N PRO A 322 30.52 -1.79 -12.54
CA PRO A 322 30.17 -2.32 -11.22
C PRO A 322 29.56 -3.71 -11.21
N VAL A 323 28.76 -4.04 -12.23
CA VAL A 323 28.10 -5.34 -12.37
C VAL A 323 28.25 -5.82 -13.80
N SER A 324 28.70 -7.07 -13.97
CA SER A 324 28.79 -7.70 -15.28
C SER A 324 27.41 -8.20 -15.75
N MET A 325 27.20 -8.23 -17.06
CA MET A 325 25.96 -8.79 -17.62
C MET A 325 25.82 -10.28 -17.31
N GLU A 326 26.94 -11.00 -17.23
CA GLU A 326 26.97 -12.43 -16.91
C GLU A 326 26.47 -12.69 -15.49
N ASP A 327 27.00 -11.95 -14.51
CA ASP A 327 26.59 -12.03 -13.11
C ASP A 327 25.11 -11.67 -12.92
N ALA A 328 24.67 -10.61 -13.59
CA ALA A 328 23.27 -10.17 -13.56
C ALA A 328 22.32 -11.20 -14.20
N THR A 329 22.74 -11.84 -15.30
CA THR A 329 21.94 -12.86 -16.00
C THR A 329 21.71 -14.09 -15.12
N VAL A 330 22.72 -14.55 -14.37
CA VAL A 330 22.59 -15.67 -13.42
C VAL A 330 21.56 -15.34 -12.34
N VAL A 331 21.57 -14.11 -11.83
CA VAL A 331 20.59 -13.67 -10.82
C VAL A 331 19.18 -13.65 -11.40
N VAL A 332 18.97 -13.11 -12.60
CA VAL A 332 17.66 -13.11 -13.27
C VAL A 332 17.15 -14.53 -13.51
N ASP A 333 18.00 -15.45 -13.98
CA ASP A 333 17.62 -16.84 -14.23
C ASP A 333 17.05 -17.50 -12.96
N TRP A 334 17.75 -17.36 -11.82
CA TRP A 334 17.28 -17.94 -10.57
C TRP A 334 16.03 -17.26 -10.01
N VAL A 335 15.92 -15.93 -10.09
CA VAL A 335 14.70 -15.21 -9.69
C VAL A 335 13.51 -15.72 -10.49
N GLU A 336 13.62 -15.77 -11.82
CA GLU A 336 12.48 -16.14 -12.66
C GLU A 336 12.10 -17.62 -12.55
N ARG A 337 13.05 -18.53 -12.36
CA ARG A 337 12.73 -19.96 -12.10
C ARG A 337 11.87 -20.13 -10.86
N VAL A 338 12.25 -19.49 -9.75
CA VAL A 338 11.49 -19.56 -8.50
C VAL A 338 10.15 -18.84 -8.64
N ALA A 339 10.15 -17.66 -9.24
CA ALA A 339 8.95 -16.84 -9.39
C ALA A 339 7.90 -17.54 -10.28
N GLN A 340 8.33 -18.12 -11.41
CA GLN A 340 7.45 -18.86 -12.32
C GLN A 340 6.83 -20.09 -11.63
N GLN A 341 7.59 -20.81 -10.80
CA GLN A 341 7.06 -21.94 -10.05
C GLN A 341 5.94 -21.51 -9.08
N ALA A 342 6.15 -20.40 -8.37
CA ALA A 342 5.14 -19.83 -7.47
C ALA A 342 3.90 -19.32 -8.22
N ASP A 343 4.08 -18.66 -9.37
CA ASP A 343 2.98 -18.21 -10.23
C ASP A 343 2.16 -19.40 -10.77
N ASP A 344 2.82 -20.49 -11.16
CA ASP A 344 2.16 -21.70 -11.65
C ASP A 344 1.41 -22.44 -10.53
N ASP A 345 1.99 -22.52 -9.33
CA ASP A 345 1.32 -23.05 -8.14
C ASP A 345 0.08 -22.23 -7.77
N HIS A 346 0.17 -20.89 -7.87
CA HIS A 346 -1.00 -20.03 -7.68
C HIS A 346 -2.07 -20.29 -8.74
N LYS A 347 -1.72 -20.31 -10.03
CA LYS A 347 -2.67 -20.61 -11.13
C LYS A 347 -3.31 -21.99 -10.96
N LYS A 348 -2.55 -22.98 -10.54
CA LYS A 348 -3.06 -24.32 -10.22
C LYS A 348 -4.02 -24.27 -9.05
N SER A 349 -3.68 -23.55 -7.98
CA SER A 349 -4.58 -23.35 -6.83
C SER A 349 -5.93 -22.77 -7.26
N LEU A 350 -5.93 -21.74 -8.12
CA LEU A 350 -7.13 -21.10 -8.65
C LEU A 350 -8.01 -22.09 -9.43
N LYS A 351 -7.41 -22.91 -10.30
CA LYS A 351 -8.11 -23.95 -11.08
C LYS A 351 -8.70 -25.06 -10.22
N THR A 352 -8.10 -25.37 -9.07
CA THR A 352 -8.58 -26.39 -8.14
C THR A 352 -9.59 -25.89 -7.12
N ARG A 353 -9.85 -24.57 -7.04
CA ARG A 353 -10.82 -24.02 -6.10
C ARG A 353 -12.23 -24.55 -6.45
N PRO A 354 -13.04 -24.98 -5.46
CA PRO A 354 -14.37 -25.55 -5.72
C PRO A 354 -15.27 -24.53 -6.43
N THR A 355 -16.07 -25.01 -7.37
CA THR A 355 -17.14 -24.21 -7.99
C THR A 355 -18.19 -23.90 -6.94
N LEU A 356 -18.61 -22.64 -6.86
CA LEU A 356 -19.63 -22.21 -5.91
C LEU A 356 -21.01 -22.42 -6.54
N GLY A 357 -21.95 -22.99 -5.78
CA GLY A 357 -23.35 -23.06 -6.22
C GLY A 357 -23.99 -21.67 -6.23
N PRO A 358 -25.16 -21.49 -6.88
CA PRO A 358 -25.85 -20.20 -6.96
C PRO A 358 -26.14 -19.59 -5.58
N ALA A 359 -26.20 -18.26 -5.51
CA ALA A 359 -26.53 -17.50 -4.32
C ALA A 359 -27.60 -16.44 -4.64
N ASP A 360 -28.57 -16.25 -3.75
CA ASP A 360 -29.59 -15.21 -3.94
C ASP A 360 -28.97 -13.82 -3.72
N VAL A 361 -28.09 -13.70 -2.72
CA VAL A 361 -27.43 -12.43 -2.37
C VAL A 361 -25.97 -12.65 -2.00
N LEU A 362 -25.08 -11.92 -2.66
CA LEU A 362 -23.69 -11.72 -2.25
C LEU A 362 -23.59 -10.50 -1.35
N VAL A 363 -22.93 -10.63 -0.20
CA VAL A 363 -22.61 -9.51 0.69
C VAL A 363 -21.09 -9.32 0.73
N THR A 364 -20.60 -8.17 0.25
CA THR A 364 -19.18 -7.80 0.47
C THR A 364 -19.04 -7.12 1.83
N GLY A 365 -17.85 -7.17 2.44
CA GLY A 365 -17.68 -6.63 3.79
C GLY A 365 -18.53 -7.37 4.84
N ALA A 366 -18.91 -8.62 4.54
CA ALA A 366 -19.87 -9.42 5.31
C ALA A 366 -19.47 -9.70 6.76
N ALA A 367 -18.17 -9.66 7.08
CA ALA A 367 -17.69 -9.82 8.45
C ALA A 367 -17.71 -8.51 9.27
N GLY A 368 -17.98 -7.36 8.64
CA GLY A 368 -18.05 -6.05 9.28
C GLY A 368 -19.29 -5.88 10.17
N GLY A 369 -19.37 -4.73 10.87
CA GLY A 369 -20.49 -4.45 11.77
C GLY A 369 -21.85 -4.56 11.07
N LEU A 370 -22.09 -3.72 10.05
CA LEU A 370 -23.31 -3.75 9.25
C LEU A 370 -23.44 -5.05 8.44
N GLY A 371 -22.34 -5.53 7.84
CA GLY A 371 -22.36 -6.75 7.01
C GLY A 371 -22.83 -7.99 7.76
N SER A 372 -22.37 -8.19 9.00
CA SER A 372 -22.79 -9.35 9.79
C SER A 372 -24.27 -9.29 10.18
N ALA A 373 -24.82 -8.09 10.39
CA ALA A 373 -26.26 -7.90 10.63
C ALA A 373 -27.10 -8.21 9.37
N VAL A 374 -26.67 -7.71 8.20
CA VAL A 374 -27.31 -8.01 6.90
C VAL A 374 -27.32 -9.51 6.62
N VAL A 375 -26.15 -10.19 6.75
CA VAL A 375 -26.05 -11.64 6.56
C VAL A 375 -26.99 -12.39 7.50
N SER A 376 -27.00 -12.02 8.78
CA SER A 376 -27.86 -12.67 9.78
C SER A 376 -29.35 -12.53 9.44
N HIS A 377 -29.77 -11.37 8.91
CA HIS A 377 -31.15 -11.16 8.51
C HIS A 377 -31.53 -11.97 7.26
N LEU A 378 -30.70 -11.92 6.21
CA LEU A 378 -30.93 -12.67 4.97
C LEU A 378 -31.01 -14.18 5.21
N VAL A 379 -30.17 -14.72 6.11
CA VAL A 379 -30.22 -16.14 6.51
C VAL A 379 -31.54 -16.46 7.22
N ARG A 380 -32.04 -15.58 8.10
CA ARG A 380 -33.34 -15.78 8.77
C ARG A 380 -34.52 -15.75 7.79
N GLU A 381 -34.41 -15.02 6.69
CA GLU A 381 -35.39 -15.04 5.60
C GLU A 381 -35.27 -16.28 4.69
N GLY A 382 -34.34 -17.19 4.97
CA GLY A 382 -34.12 -18.41 4.19
C GLY A 382 -33.42 -18.19 2.86
N LYS A 383 -32.73 -17.04 2.67
CA LYS A 383 -31.95 -16.75 1.47
C LYS A 383 -30.64 -17.55 1.45
N ARG A 384 -30.20 -17.95 0.26
CA ARG A 384 -28.86 -18.49 -0.01
C ARG A 384 -27.87 -17.34 -0.02
N VAL A 385 -27.18 -17.12 1.09
CA VAL A 385 -26.25 -16.00 1.26
C VAL A 385 -24.84 -16.42 0.92
N ARG A 386 -24.15 -15.59 0.14
CA ARG A 386 -22.71 -15.67 -0.05
C ARG A 386 -22.01 -14.51 0.64
N MET A 387 -21.02 -14.82 1.47
CA MET A 387 -20.19 -13.81 2.13
C MET A 387 -18.87 -13.66 1.37
N PHE A 388 -18.49 -12.42 1.07
CA PHE A 388 -17.14 -12.09 0.63
C PHE A 388 -16.36 -11.40 1.76
N VAL A 389 -15.30 -12.07 2.21
CA VAL A 389 -14.55 -11.73 3.43
C VAL A 389 -13.04 -11.86 3.21
N ARG A 390 -12.24 -11.13 4.00
CA ARG A 390 -10.77 -11.28 3.95
C ARG A 390 -10.25 -12.50 4.70
N ARG A 391 -11.02 -13.01 5.66
CA ARG A 391 -10.69 -14.17 6.48
C ARG A 391 -11.96 -14.98 6.70
N ALA A 392 -11.86 -16.30 6.55
CA ALA A 392 -12.96 -17.19 6.87
C ALA A 392 -13.32 -17.05 8.36
N PRO A 393 -14.61 -16.92 8.71
CA PRO A 393 -15.03 -16.99 10.11
C PRO A 393 -14.78 -18.41 10.65
N ALA A 394 -14.53 -18.52 11.95
CA ALA A 394 -14.29 -19.81 12.60
C ALA A 394 -15.52 -20.74 12.55
N GLU A 395 -16.71 -20.15 12.62
CA GLU A 395 -17.99 -20.83 12.52
C GLU A 395 -18.80 -20.24 11.37
N LEU A 396 -19.43 -21.12 10.61
CA LEU A 396 -20.26 -20.77 9.45
C LEU A 396 -21.72 -21.08 9.77
N PRO A 397 -22.65 -20.12 9.61
CA PRO A 397 -24.06 -20.42 9.66
C PRO A 397 -24.40 -21.44 8.56
N GLU A 398 -25.32 -22.36 8.88
CA GLU A 398 -25.79 -23.36 7.91
C GLU A 398 -26.41 -22.67 6.69
N GLY A 399 -26.10 -23.15 5.48
CA GLY A 399 -26.58 -22.55 4.23
C GLY A 399 -25.84 -21.31 3.75
N VAL A 400 -24.77 -20.87 4.42
CA VAL A 400 -23.94 -19.74 4.00
C VAL A 400 -22.71 -20.20 3.21
N GLN A 401 -22.52 -19.62 2.03
CA GLN A 401 -21.30 -19.80 1.24
C GLN A 401 -20.28 -18.73 1.62
N VAL A 402 -19.00 -19.08 1.68
CA VAL A 402 -17.92 -18.12 1.95
C VAL A 402 -16.89 -18.12 0.85
N VAL A 403 -16.58 -16.91 0.41
CA VAL A 403 -15.49 -16.61 -0.50
C VAL A 403 -14.49 -15.74 0.25
N VAL A 404 -13.30 -16.29 0.45
CA VAL A 404 -12.18 -15.55 1.02
C VAL A 404 -11.41 -14.88 -0.12
N GLY A 405 -11.20 -13.57 -0.03
CA GLY A 405 -10.42 -12.83 -1.01
C GLY A 405 -10.32 -11.33 -0.71
N ASN A 406 -9.67 -10.61 -1.63
CA ASN A 406 -9.51 -9.15 -1.55
C ASN A 406 -10.42 -8.44 -2.57
N LEU A 407 -11.11 -7.38 -2.14
CA LEU A 407 -11.86 -6.49 -3.04
C LEU A 407 -10.96 -5.85 -4.10
N GLY A 408 -9.70 -5.54 -3.76
CA GLY A 408 -8.72 -5.02 -4.71
C GLY A 408 -8.31 -6.01 -5.80
N ASN A 409 -8.55 -7.32 -5.61
CA ASN A 409 -8.21 -8.35 -6.59
C ASN A 409 -9.44 -8.67 -7.47
N PRO A 410 -9.41 -8.38 -8.79
CA PRO A 410 -10.55 -8.62 -9.67
C PRO A 410 -10.94 -10.11 -9.75
N ASP A 411 -10.00 -11.05 -9.73
CA ASP A 411 -10.30 -12.48 -9.84
C ASP A 411 -11.06 -13.01 -8.61
N ASP A 412 -10.70 -12.52 -7.42
CA ASP A 412 -11.40 -12.86 -6.18
C ASP A 412 -12.83 -12.30 -6.17
N VAL A 413 -13.01 -11.07 -6.67
CA VAL A 413 -14.32 -10.43 -6.80
C VAL A 413 -15.18 -11.14 -7.85
N GLU A 414 -14.63 -11.48 -9.02
CA GLU A 414 -15.34 -12.23 -10.05
C GLU A 414 -15.81 -13.59 -9.52
N ARG A 415 -14.95 -14.31 -8.81
CA ARG A 415 -15.31 -15.56 -8.15
C ARG A 415 -16.44 -15.37 -7.13
N ALA A 416 -16.43 -14.28 -6.37
CA ALA A 416 -17.46 -13.98 -5.40
C ALA A 416 -18.81 -13.64 -6.05
N VAL A 417 -18.80 -12.90 -7.17
CA VAL A 417 -20.00 -12.45 -7.87
C VAL A 417 -20.60 -13.52 -8.78
N CYS A 418 -19.78 -14.40 -9.37
CA CYS A 418 -20.24 -15.43 -10.30
C CYS A 418 -21.38 -16.30 -9.72
N GLY A 419 -22.56 -16.24 -10.34
CA GLY A 419 -23.75 -16.98 -9.90
C GLY A 419 -24.49 -16.38 -8.70
N ALA A 420 -24.26 -15.11 -8.36
CA ALA A 420 -25.07 -14.36 -7.40
C ALA A 420 -26.14 -13.53 -8.13
N ASP A 421 -27.40 -13.63 -7.70
CA ASP A 421 -28.50 -12.87 -8.34
C ASP A 421 -28.45 -11.38 -7.98
N GLN A 422 -28.13 -11.06 -6.72
CA GLN A 422 -28.05 -9.69 -6.20
C GLN A 422 -26.77 -9.46 -5.40
N VAL A 423 -26.30 -8.21 -5.35
CA VAL A 423 -25.08 -7.83 -4.60
C VAL A 423 -25.37 -6.68 -3.64
N VAL A 424 -24.99 -6.86 -2.37
CA VAL A 424 -24.93 -5.79 -1.35
C VAL A 424 -23.46 -5.45 -1.12
N HIS A 425 -23.03 -4.29 -1.62
CA HIS A 425 -21.65 -3.84 -1.54
C HIS A 425 -21.43 -2.93 -0.32
N LEU A 426 -20.95 -3.52 0.79
CA LEU A 426 -20.63 -2.81 2.05
C LEU A 426 -19.13 -2.61 2.26
N GLY A 427 -18.32 -3.41 1.57
CA GLY A 427 -16.88 -3.45 1.77
C GLY A 427 -16.21 -2.12 1.42
N ALA A 428 -15.43 -1.61 2.37
CA ALA A 428 -14.59 -0.42 2.22
C ALA A 428 -13.43 -0.49 3.22
N ALA A 429 -12.34 0.20 2.91
CA ALA A 429 -11.30 0.42 3.90
C ALA A 429 -11.79 1.41 4.98
N MET A 430 -11.51 1.12 6.24
CA MET A 430 -11.93 1.96 7.38
C MET A 430 -10.74 2.64 8.07
N ARG A 431 -9.52 2.15 7.83
CA ARG A 431 -8.26 2.59 8.43
C ARG A 431 -7.12 2.26 7.45
N GLY A 432 -6.00 2.93 7.61
CA GLY A 432 -4.80 2.70 6.80
C GLY A 432 -4.31 3.98 6.15
N SER A 433 -3.35 3.80 5.26
CA SER A 433 -2.84 4.80 4.32
C SER A 433 -3.86 5.14 3.24
N TRP A 434 -3.64 6.22 2.47
CA TRP A 434 -4.49 6.54 1.31
C TRP A 434 -4.62 5.36 0.34
N ALA A 435 -3.50 4.68 0.07
CA ALA A 435 -3.45 3.53 -0.81
C ALA A 435 -4.32 2.34 -0.33
N ASP A 436 -4.45 2.13 0.98
CA ASP A 436 -5.41 1.15 1.53
C ASP A 436 -6.87 1.54 1.19
N PHE A 437 -7.19 2.83 1.23
CA PHE A 437 -8.50 3.34 0.87
C PHE A 437 -8.76 3.26 -0.64
N GLU A 438 -7.77 3.59 -1.46
CA GLU A 438 -7.87 3.49 -2.90
C GLU A 438 -8.08 2.04 -3.35
N CYS A 439 -7.26 1.10 -2.86
CA CYS A 439 -7.40 -0.31 -3.17
C CYS A 439 -8.71 -0.91 -2.59
N GLY A 440 -8.90 -0.78 -1.27
CA GLY A 440 -10.00 -1.44 -0.56
C GLY A 440 -11.38 -0.81 -0.75
N THR A 441 -11.47 0.37 -1.36
CA THR A 441 -12.74 1.09 -1.58
C THR A 441 -12.93 1.48 -3.02
N ILE A 442 -12.01 2.21 -3.65
CA ILE A 442 -12.20 2.73 -5.03
C ILE A 442 -12.06 1.60 -6.04
N ALA A 443 -10.87 0.97 -6.10
CA ALA A 443 -10.61 -0.17 -6.99
C ALA A 443 -11.54 -1.34 -6.65
N GLY A 444 -11.75 -1.60 -5.35
CA GLY A 444 -12.71 -2.60 -4.89
C GLY A 444 -14.13 -2.41 -5.40
N THR A 445 -14.62 -1.15 -5.41
CA THR A 445 -15.95 -0.84 -5.97
C THR A 445 -15.96 -1.02 -7.50
N SER A 446 -14.90 -0.57 -8.19
CA SER A 446 -14.77 -0.75 -9.64
C SER A 446 -14.79 -2.24 -10.05
N ASN A 447 -14.05 -3.08 -9.33
CA ASN A 447 -14.04 -4.54 -9.56
C ASN A 447 -15.44 -5.15 -9.36
N VAL A 448 -16.17 -4.73 -8.33
CA VAL A 448 -17.54 -5.21 -8.08
C VAL A 448 -18.48 -4.80 -9.20
N LEU A 449 -18.41 -3.55 -9.67
CA LEU A 449 -19.22 -3.06 -10.78
C LEU A 449 -18.94 -3.83 -12.08
N ALA A 450 -17.66 -4.03 -12.41
CA ALA A 450 -17.23 -4.80 -13.57
C ALA A 450 -17.74 -6.25 -13.51
N ALA A 451 -17.58 -6.91 -12.36
CA ALA A 451 -18.06 -8.27 -12.15
C ALA A 451 -19.59 -8.37 -12.20
N CYS A 452 -20.32 -7.38 -11.65
CA CYS A 452 -21.79 -7.36 -11.71
C CYS A 452 -22.29 -7.30 -13.16
N SER A 453 -21.65 -6.49 -14.00
CA SER A 453 -21.99 -6.41 -15.43
C SER A 453 -21.63 -7.69 -16.18
N ARG A 454 -20.47 -8.29 -15.87
CA ARG A 454 -20.00 -9.51 -16.52
C ARG A 454 -20.88 -10.74 -16.22
N PHE A 455 -21.45 -10.81 -15.04
CA PHE A 455 -22.25 -11.97 -14.57
C PHE A 455 -23.75 -11.66 -14.46
N ASP A 456 -24.22 -10.62 -15.15
CA ASP A 456 -25.65 -10.26 -15.25
C ASP A 456 -26.37 -10.18 -13.89
N VAL A 457 -25.72 -9.56 -12.90
CA VAL A 457 -26.32 -9.31 -11.58
C VAL A 457 -27.59 -8.46 -11.77
N GLN A 458 -28.68 -8.89 -11.13
CA GLN A 458 -30.00 -8.27 -11.31
C GLN A 458 -30.17 -6.98 -10.50
N LYS A 459 -29.40 -6.84 -9.41
CA LYS A 459 -29.52 -5.71 -8.49
C LYS A 459 -28.23 -5.47 -7.71
N LEU A 460 -27.80 -4.21 -7.63
CA LEU A 460 -26.72 -3.76 -6.76
C LEU A 460 -27.25 -2.76 -5.71
N VAL A 461 -27.00 -3.03 -4.43
CA VAL A 461 -27.19 -2.07 -3.35
C VAL A 461 -25.81 -1.64 -2.85
N TYR A 462 -25.44 -0.38 -3.09
CA TYR A 462 -24.17 0.19 -2.66
C TYR A 462 -24.35 1.05 -1.41
N ILE A 463 -23.54 0.81 -0.39
CA ILE A 463 -23.54 1.63 0.82
C ILE A 463 -22.44 2.68 0.77
N SER A 464 -22.86 3.91 0.58
CA SER A 464 -22.03 5.10 0.72
C SER A 464 -22.06 5.64 2.16
N SER A 465 -21.95 6.95 2.34
CA SER A 465 -21.87 7.61 3.64
C SER A 465 -22.29 9.06 3.50
N MET A 466 -23.03 9.61 4.46
CA MET A 466 -23.28 11.05 4.52
C MET A 466 -22.01 11.90 4.61
N SER A 467 -20.85 11.29 4.91
CA SER A 467 -19.58 12.01 4.86
C SER A 467 -19.26 12.60 3.48
N VAL A 468 -19.87 12.10 2.40
CA VAL A 468 -19.65 12.61 1.03
C VAL A 468 -20.39 13.92 0.74
N ILE A 469 -21.25 14.37 1.65
CA ILE A 469 -22.04 15.61 1.51
C ILE A 469 -21.27 16.77 2.13
N ASP A 470 -21.34 17.95 1.50
CA ASP A 470 -20.76 19.18 2.05
C ASP A 470 -21.53 19.64 3.30
N PHE A 471 -20.95 19.37 4.48
CA PHE A 471 -21.45 19.96 5.73
C PHE A 471 -20.86 21.34 6.02
N ALA A 472 -19.73 21.70 5.42
CA ALA A 472 -18.97 22.90 5.75
C ALA A 472 -19.40 24.14 4.94
N GLY A 473 -19.92 23.94 3.73
CA GLY A 473 -20.61 24.92 2.90
C GLY A 473 -22.13 24.87 3.11
N GLY A 474 -22.79 26.03 3.10
CA GLY A 474 -24.22 26.18 3.34
C GLY A 474 -24.56 26.95 4.62
N GLU A 475 -25.72 27.62 4.62
CA GLU A 475 -26.18 28.50 5.70
C GLU A 475 -26.46 27.73 7.00
N LYS A 476 -26.18 28.36 8.15
CA LYS A 476 -26.37 27.72 9.46
C LYS A 476 -27.83 27.30 9.65
N GLY A 477 -28.06 26.01 9.86
CA GLY A 477 -29.41 25.47 10.06
C GLY A 477 -30.15 25.05 8.78
N SER A 478 -29.49 25.07 7.61
CA SER A 478 -30.06 24.48 6.40
C SER A 478 -30.32 22.98 6.57
N SER A 479 -31.33 22.47 5.86
CA SER A 479 -31.60 21.04 5.77
C SER A 479 -30.68 20.38 4.77
N ILE A 480 -30.23 19.17 5.11
CA ILE A 480 -29.45 18.29 4.23
C ILE A 480 -30.40 17.27 3.63
N ASP A 481 -30.45 17.23 2.30
CA ASP A 481 -31.26 16.34 1.47
C ASP A 481 -30.42 15.84 0.27
N GLU A 482 -30.98 14.99 -0.59
CA GLU A 482 -30.23 14.40 -1.70
C GLU A 482 -29.81 15.39 -2.79
N SER A 483 -30.35 16.62 -2.77
CA SER A 483 -29.95 17.71 -3.66
C SER A 483 -28.73 18.48 -3.16
N THR A 484 -28.34 18.27 -1.90
CA THR A 484 -27.22 18.96 -1.27
C THR A 484 -25.90 18.62 -1.99
N ALA A 485 -25.07 19.65 -2.20
CA ALA A 485 -23.79 19.52 -2.88
C ALA A 485 -22.87 18.48 -2.21
N LEU A 486 -22.11 17.78 -3.04
CA LEU A 486 -21.06 16.87 -2.58
C LEU A 486 -19.88 17.64 -1.98
N GLU A 487 -19.17 16.96 -1.09
CA GLU A 487 -17.99 17.45 -0.39
C GLU A 487 -16.93 17.98 -1.37
N PRO A 488 -16.66 19.30 -1.41
CA PRO A 488 -15.75 19.89 -2.38
C PRO A 488 -14.26 19.69 -2.03
N ARG A 489 -13.92 19.35 -0.77
CA ARG A 489 -12.54 19.18 -0.30
C ARG A 489 -12.38 17.89 0.49
N ALA A 490 -12.69 16.78 -0.16
CA ALA A 490 -12.74 15.48 0.48
C ALA A 490 -11.38 15.02 1.03
N GLU A 491 -10.29 15.39 0.36
CA GLU A 491 -8.89 15.18 0.75
C GLU A 491 -8.52 15.90 2.06
N GLU A 492 -9.09 17.08 2.30
CA GLU A 492 -8.93 17.80 3.56
C GLU A 492 -9.77 17.15 4.67
N ARG A 493 -10.93 16.57 4.33
CA ARG A 493 -11.84 15.92 5.28
C ARG A 493 -11.31 14.57 5.78
N GLY A 494 -10.59 13.83 4.93
CA GLY A 494 -9.86 12.63 5.28
C GLY A 494 -10.13 11.46 4.34
N PHE A 495 -9.22 10.49 4.33
CA PHE A 495 -9.18 9.40 3.34
C PHE A 495 -10.48 8.62 3.19
N TYR A 496 -11.19 8.34 4.29
CA TYR A 496 -12.50 7.67 4.21
C TYR A 496 -13.52 8.46 3.39
N THR A 497 -13.59 9.78 3.59
CA THR A 497 -14.54 10.64 2.87
C THR A 497 -14.15 10.75 1.40
N GLN A 498 -12.87 10.98 1.13
CA GLN A 498 -12.34 11.06 -0.22
C GLN A 498 -12.60 9.76 -1.01
N ALA A 499 -12.34 8.60 -0.41
CA ALA A 499 -12.54 7.32 -1.06
C ALA A 499 -14.01 6.95 -1.25
N LYS A 500 -14.88 7.21 -0.26
CA LYS A 500 -16.34 6.99 -0.41
C LYS A 500 -16.95 7.89 -1.48
N LEU A 501 -16.51 9.15 -1.56
CA LEU A 501 -16.97 10.08 -2.60
C LEU A 501 -16.52 9.62 -3.99
N ALA A 502 -15.27 9.20 -4.15
CA ALA A 502 -14.77 8.66 -5.41
C ALA A 502 -15.51 7.38 -5.82
N ALA A 503 -15.67 6.42 -4.91
CA ALA A 503 -16.41 5.19 -5.16
C ALA A 503 -17.89 5.45 -5.50
N GLU A 504 -18.56 6.40 -4.83
CA GLU A 504 -19.93 6.76 -5.16
C GLU A 504 -20.08 7.37 -6.55
N ARG A 505 -19.13 8.22 -6.97
CA ARG A 505 -19.10 8.75 -8.35
C ARG A 505 -18.99 7.61 -9.37
N LEU A 506 -18.10 6.65 -9.14
CA LEU A 506 -17.97 5.46 -9.99
C LEU A 506 -19.30 4.69 -10.10
N VAL A 507 -19.98 4.44 -8.98
CA VAL A 507 -21.28 3.73 -8.98
C VAL A 507 -22.35 4.55 -9.71
N SER A 508 -22.36 5.87 -9.54
CA SER A 508 -23.33 6.77 -10.16
C SER A 508 -23.13 6.85 -11.68
N GLU A 509 -21.89 7.00 -12.13
CA GLU A 509 -21.50 6.99 -13.54
C GLU A 509 -21.80 5.63 -14.18
N TRP A 510 -21.53 4.54 -13.47
CA TRP A 510 -21.85 3.19 -13.93
C TRP A 510 -23.36 3.00 -14.07
N CYS A 511 -24.15 3.40 -13.09
CA CYS A 511 -25.61 3.31 -13.16
C CYS A 511 -26.19 4.14 -14.31
N ALA A 512 -25.57 5.27 -14.65
CA ALA A 512 -26.01 6.11 -15.76
C ALA A 512 -25.66 5.50 -17.14
N THR A 513 -24.58 4.72 -17.23
CA THR A 513 -24.04 4.19 -18.50
C THR A 513 -24.41 2.73 -18.77
N GLN A 514 -24.56 1.93 -17.71
CA GLN A 514 -24.84 0.50 -17.75
C GLN A 514 -26.21 0.26 -17.10
N LYS A 515 -27.06 -0.56 -17.72
CA LYS A 515 -28.43 -0.84 -17.26
C LYS A 515 -28.49 -1.74 -16.01
N LEU A 516 -27.53 -1.66 -15.09
CA LEU A 516 -27.53 -2.41 -13.82
C LEU A 516 -28.44 -1.70 -12.81
N PRO A 517 -29.58 -2.29 -12.40
CA PRO A 517 -30.44 -1.72 -11.37
C PRO A 517 -29.66 -1.50 -10.07
N THR A 518 -29.46 -0.24 -9.71
CA THR A 518 -28.56 0.15 -8.61
C THR A 518 -29.24 1.11 -7.65
N VAL A 519 -29.08 0.89 -6.34
CA VAL A 519 -29.52 1.83 -5.29
C VAL A 519 -28.30 2.23 -4.46
N ILE A 520 -28.09 3.54 -4.29
CA ILE A 520 -27.04 4.08 -3.43
C ILE A 520 -27.66 4.56 -2.12
N LEU A 521 -27.28 3.94 -1.01
CA LEU A 521 -27.74 4.35 0.32
C LEU A 521 -26.63 5.13 1.04
N ARG A 522 -26.94 6.33 1.51
CA ARG A 522 -26.05 7.21 2.30
C ARG A 522 -26.53 7.24 3.76
N PRO A 523 -26.17 6.23 4.58
CA PRO A 523 -26.47 6.28 5.99
C PRO A 523 -25.71 7.41 6.68
N GLY A 524 -26.33 7.95 7.74
CA GLY A 524 -25.66 8.78 8.72
C GLY A 524 -24.64 7.99 9.54
N GLN A 525 -24.33 8.45 10.75
CA GLN A 525 -23.54 7.69 11.70
C GLN A 525 -24.36 6.49 12.21
N ILE A 526 -24.04 5.32 11.66
CA ILE A 526 -24.59 4.04 12.11
C ILE A 526 -24.07 3.73 13.51
N PHE A 527 -24.93 3.20 14.37
CA PHE A 527 -24.55 2.64 15.67
C PHE A 527 -25.37 1.40 15.99
N GLY A 528 -24.86 0.54 16.86
CA GLY A 528 -25.52 -0.69 17.29
C GLY A 528 -24.67 -1.95 17.03
N GLY A 529 -24.77 -2.92 17.94
CA GLY A 529 -24.16 -4.23 17.79
C GLY A 529 -22.64 -4.17 17.85
N LYS A 530 -21.95 -4.25 16.70
CA LYS A 530 -20.48 -4.14 16.62
C LYS A 530 -20.00 -2.71 16.30
N ILE A 531 -20.93 -1.76 16.11
CA ILE A 531 -20.61 -0.39 15.72
C ILE A 531 -20.82 0.53 16.92
N PRO A 532 -19.75 1.15 17.46
CA PRO A 532 -19.84 1.90 18.71
C PRO A 532 -20.66 3.19 18.55
N LEU A 533 -21.57 3.44 19.49
CA LEU A 533 -22.29 4.71 19.61
C LEU A 533 -21.34 5.87 19.94
N MET A 534 -20.44 5.66 20.91
CA MET A 534 -19.50 6.68 21.40
C MET A 534 -18.32 6.85 20.45
N THR A 535 -18.49 7.70 19.44
CA THR A 535 -17.43 8.12 18.52
C THR A 535 -16.92 9.53 18.85
N GLY A 536 -15.83 9.94 18.21
CA GLY A 536 -15.31 11.31 18.35
C GLY A 536 -16.28 12.42 17.90
N ALA A 537 -17.34 12.09 17.17
CA ALA A 537 -18.42 13.01 16.81
C ALA A 537 -19.42 13.22 17.97
N VAL A 538 -19.61 12.21 18.82
CA VAL A 538 -20.47 12.30 20.02
C VAL A 538 -19.70 12.94 21.17
N ALA A 539 -18.66 12.26 21.67
CA ALA A 539 -17.75 12.76 22.70
C ALA A 539 -16.47 11.90 22.72
N ARG A 540 -15.34 12.50 23.12
CA ARG A 540 -14.08 11.76 23.33
C ARG A 540 -13.87 11.48 24.81
N SER A 541 -13.38 10.29 25.16
CA SER A 541 -12.98 10.00 26.54
C SER A 541 -11.65 10.67 26.85
N LEU A 542 -11.58 11.38 27.98
CA LEU A 542 -10.36 11.98 28.54
C LEU A 542 -10.26 11.60 30.02
N GLY A 543 -9.66 10.44 30.29
CA GLY A 543 -9.61 9.87 31.64
C GLY A 543 -11.02 9.63 32.19
N SER A 544 -11.33 10.25 33.32
CA SER A 544 -12.66 10.16 33.97
C SER A 544 -13.69 11.16 33.43
N ARG A 545 -13.40 11.89 32.36
CA ARG A 545 -14.27 12.94 31.80
C ARG A 545 -14.65 12.68 30.34
N TRP A 546 -15.82 13.15 29.95
CA TRP A 546 -16.20 13.27 28.55
C TRP A 546 -15.77 14.62 27.99
N LEU A 547 -15.18 14.62 26.80
CA LEU A 547 -14.77 15.82 26.08
C LEU A 547 -15.74 16.08 24.93
N VAL A 548 -16.42 17.23 24.97
CA VAL A 548 -17.33 17.71 23.93
C VAL A 548 -16.74 18.97 23.30
N LEU A 549 -16.67 18.99 21.97
CA LEU A 549 -16.22 20.14 21.19
C LEU A 549 -17.42 21.06 20.92
N GLY A 550 -17.49 22.18 21.61
CA GLY A 550 -18.62 23.11 21.59
C GLY A 550 -19.56 22.96 22.79
N ASP A 551 -20.83 23.32 22.62
CA ASP A 551 -21.85 23.35 23.67
C ASP A 551 -22.68 22.04 23.76
N GLY A 552 -22.42 21.08 22.87
CA GLY A 552 -23.11 19.79 22.80
C GLY A 552 -24.48 19.84 22.11
N LYS A 553 -24.85 20.96 21.49
CA LYS A 553 -26.15 21.14 20.81
C LYS A 553 -26.12 20.75 19.33
N VAL A 554 -24.99 20.24 18.83
CA VAL A 554 -24.89 19.75 17.46
C VAL A 554 -25.80 18.53 17.31
N ARG A 555 -26.69 18.56 16.31
CA ARG A 555 -27.53 17.43 15.94
C ARG A 555 -26.67 16.37 15.27
N LEU A 556 -26.84 15.12 15.68
CA LEU A 556 -26.11 13.98 15.16
C LEU A 556 -27.00 13.27 14.13
N PRO A 557 -26.51 13.00 12.90
CA PRO A 557 -27.25 12.20 11.93
C PRO A 557 -27.13 10.72 12.30
N LEU A 558 -27.75 10.29 13.40
CA LEU A 558 -27.68 8.91 13.85
C LEU A 558 -28.72 8.05 13.12
N VAL A 559 -28.39 6.78 12.93
CA VAL A 559 -29.33 5.75 12.46
C VAL A 559 -28.94 4.41 13.10
N TYR A 560 -29.93 3.67 13.60
CA TYR A 560 -29.67 2.39 14.26
C TYR A 560 -29.42 1.29 13.22
N ILE A 561 -28.50 0.37 13.54
CA ILE A 561 -28.01 -0.66 12.60
C ILE A 561 -29.13 -1.49 11.96
N ASP A 562 -30.13 -1.93 12.74
CA ASP A 562 -31.23 -2.75 12.22
C ASP A 562 -32.15 -1.96 11.28
N ASP A 563 -32.33 -0.66 11.51
CA ASP A 563 -33.10 0.20 10.62
C ASP A 563 -32.38 0.39 9.27
N VAL A 564 -31.04 0.41 9.27
CA VAL A 564 -30.24 0.40 8.04
C VAL A 564 -30.36 -0.94 7.31
N VAL A 565 -30.35 -2.06 8.05
CA VAL A 565 -30.56 -3.39 7.46
C VAL A 565 -31.93 -3.45 6.78
N ASP A 566 -32.99 -2.94 7.41
CA ASP A 566 -34.32 -2.86 6.83
C ASP A 566 -34.34 -2.07 5.51
N ALA A 567 -33.65 -0.92 5.44
CA ALA A 567 -33.54 -0.14 4.19
C ALA A 567 -32.82 -0.92 3.07
N ILE A 568 -31.78 -1.68 3.43
CA ILE A 568 -31.05 -2.53 2.48
C ILE A 568 -31.97 -3.61 1.89
N LEU A 569 -32.72 -4.30 2.74
CA LEU A 569 -33.63 -5.37 2.32
C LEU A 569 -34.78 -4.85 1.45
N LEU A 570 -35.37 -3.71 1.81
CA LEU A 570 -36.37 -3.02 0.98
C LEU A 570 -35.78 -2.63 -0.38
N SER A 571 -34.53 -2.19 -0.42
CA SER A 571 -33.84 -1.86 -1.67
C SER A 571 -33.60 -3.09 -2.55
N LEU A 572 -33.35 -4.27 -1.97
CA LEU A 572 -33.21 -5.53 -2.72
C LEU A 572 -34.55 -6.02 -3.30
N GLY A 573 -35.66 -5.78 -2.60
CA GLY A 573 -36.98 -6.29 -2.97
C GLY A 573 -37.78 -5.44 -3.97
N GLY A 574 -37.44 -4.15 -4.15
CA GLY A 574 -38.20 -3.22 -4.99
C GLY A 574 -37.40 -2.64 -6.16
N THR A 575 -38.10 -2.05 -7.14
CA THR A 575 -37.48 -1.35 -8.30
C THR A 575 -37.69 0.16 -8.28
N SER A 576 -38.59 0.68 -7.43
CA SER A 576 -38.94 2.10 -7.36
C SER A 576 -37.76 3.03 -7.02
N ALA A 577 -36.72 2.49 -6.38
CA ALA A 577 -35.52 3.22 -6.00
C ALA A 577 -34.34 3.03 -6.99
N ASP A 578 -34.54 2.36 -8.12
CA ASP A 578 -33.47 2.13 -9.09
C ASP A 578 -32.90 3.43 -9.68
N GLY A 579 -31.58 3.53 -9.70
CA GLY A 579 -30.83 4.71 -10.11
C GLY A 579 -30.87 5.85 -9.10
N GLN A 580 -31.39 5.63 -7.88
CA GLN A 580 -31.57 6.67 -6.88
C GLN A 580 -30.47 6.61 -5.82
N VAL A 581 -30.10 7.81 -5.35
CA VAL A 581 -29.35 8.02 -4.11
C VAL A 581 -30.37 8.33 -3.03
N ILE A 582 -30.23 7.70 -1.85
CA ILE A 582 -31.18 7.84 -0.73
C ILE A 582 -30.41 7.99 0.57
N GLN A 583 -30.73 9.01 1.36
CA GLN A 583 -30.17 9.19 2.69
C GLN A 583 -30.93 8.39 3.75
N LEU A 584 -30.18 7.80 4.69
CA LEU A 584 -30.76 7.03 5.79
C LEU A 584 -30.35 7.65 7.13
N ILE A 585 -31.26 8.40 7.71
CA ILE A 585 -31.08 9.11 8.97
C ILE A 585 -32.38 8.94 9.75
N ASP A 586 -32.26 8.83 11.06
CA ASP A 586 -33.45 8.90 11.89
C ASP A 586 -34.03 10.35 11.85
N PRO A 587 -35.32 10.53 11.50
CA PRO A 587 -35.94 11.86 11.48
C PRO A 587 -36.08 12.46 12.89
N GLU A 588 -35.98 11.65 13.95
CA GLU A 588 -35.99 12.14 15.33
C GLU A 588 -34.69 12.93 15.63
N PRO A 589 -34.79 14.23 15.97
CA PRO A 589 -33.62 15.05 16.21
C PRO A 589 -32.97 14.66 17.56
N ILE A 590 -31.69 14.26 17.50
CA ILE A 590 -30.89 13.96 18.68
C ILE A 590 -29.58 14.75 18.67
N THR A 591 -29.20 15.31 19.82
CA THR A 591 -27.96 16.08 20.00
C THR A 591 -26.90 15.30 20.78
N GLN A 592 -25.66 15.78 20.77
CA GLN A 592 -24.59 15.22 21.60
C GLN A 592 -24.97 15.19 23.09
N ASN A 593 -25.62 16.24 23.59
CA ASN A 593 -26.09 16.29 24.98
C ASN A 593 -27.18 15.24 25.26
N ASP A 594 -28.08 14.99 24.30
CA ASP A 594 -29.12 13.97 24.46
C ASP A 594 -28.51 12.56 24.57
N VAL A 595 -27.56 12.23 23.68
CA VAL A 595 -26.86 10.94 23.73
C VAL A 595 -26.13 10.77 25.07
N LEU A 596 -25.36 11.78 25.50
CA LEU A 596 -24.64 11.74 26.78
C LEU A 596 -25.58 11.59 27.99
N ALA A 597 -26.75 12.21 27.95
CA ALA A 597 -27.75 12.09 29.01
C ALA A 597 -28.37 10.69 29.09
N MET A 598 -28.38 9.94 27.97
CA MET A 598 -28.90 8.58 27.90
C MET A 598 -27.87 7.52 28.31
N THR A 599 -26.56 7.83 28.27
CA THR A 599 -25.52 6.88 28.73
C THR A 599 -25.53 6.70 30.25
N ASP A 600 -25.34 5.47 30.73
CA ASP A 600 -25.20 5.12 32.16
C ASP A 600 -24.06 5.87 32.87
N ASP A 601 -23.13 6.42 32.08
CA ASP A 601 -22.03 7.28 32.50
C ASP A 601 -22.46 8.74 32.76
N SER A 602 -23.76 9.00 32.98
CA SER A 602 -24.34 10.32 33.26
C SER A 602 -23.69 11.09 34.43
N LYS A 603 -22.90 10.41 35.26
CA LYS A 603 -22.10 10.99 36.36
C LYS A 603 -20.70 11.44 35.94
N ARG A 604 -20.20 11.07 34.75
CA ARG A 604 -18.89 11.55 34.28
C ARG A 604 -18.95 13.04 33.97
N PRO A 605 -18.04 13.86 34.54
CA PRO A 605 -18.02 15.28 34.23
C PRO A 605 -17.75 15.51 32.74
N VAL A 606 -18.58 16.35 32.11
CA VAL A 606 -18.42 16.73 30.71
C VAL A 606 -17.60 18.02 30.63
N LEU A 607 -16.38 17.91 30.11
CA LEU A 607 -15.54 19.05 29.74
C LEU A 607 -15.95 19.55 28.35
N ARG A 608 -16.42 20.80 28.28
CA ARG A 608 -16.78 21.46 27.02
C ARG A 608 -15.69 22.42 26.60
N ILE A 609 -15.14 22.24 25.40
CA ILE A 609 -14.19 23.21 24.82
C ILE A 609 -14.99 24.17 23.94
N PRO A 610 -14.99 25.49 24.21
CA PRO A 610 -15.68 26.46 23.37
C PRO A 610 -15.21 26.39 21.92
N ARG A 611 -16.14 26.47 20.96
CA ARG A 611 -15.84 26.35 19.51
C ARG A 611 -14.69 27.26 19.07
N ARG A 612 -14.67 28.51 19.55
CA ARG A 612 -13.61 29.49 19.22
C ARG A 612 -12.21 28.97 19.57
N VAL A 613 -12.07 28.26 20.70
CA VAL A 613 -10.81 27.66 21.14
C VAL A 613 -10.44 26.48 20.24
N VAL A 614 -11.42 25.61 19.91
CA VAL A 614 -11.20 24.46 19.02
C VAL A 614 -10.72 24.92 17.63
N PHE A 615 -11.36 25.92 17.04
CA PHE A 615 -10.96 26.48 15.74
C PHE A 615 -9.59 27.18 15.79
N ALA A 616 -9.26 27.87 16.89
CA ALA A 616 -7.94 28.49 17.05
C ALA A 616 -6.82 27.43 17.13
N LEU A 617 -7.05 26.34 17.87
CA LEU A 617 -6.11 25.21 17.95
C LEU A 617 -5.94 24.52 16.59
N GLY A 618 -7.03 24.37 15.83
CA GLY A 618 -6.98 23.82 14.47
C GLY A 618 -6.07 24.62 13.54
N ARG A 619 -6.30 25.94 13.45
CA ARG A 619 -5.46 26.86 12.64
C ARG A 619 -3.98 26.83 13.00
N GLN A 620 -3.66 26.71 14.29
CA GLN A 620 -2.26 26.67 14.74
C GLN A 620 -1.59 25.32 14.48
N SER A 621 -2.37 24.23 14.46
CA SER A 621 -1.84 22.88 14.27
C SER A 621 -1.44 22.57 12.82
N GLU A 622 -2.07 23.21 11.83
CA GLU A 622 -1.85 22.94 10.41
C GLU A 622 -0.43 23.28 9.94
N PRO A 623 0.15 24.46 10.21
CA PRO A 623 1.52 24.78 9.79
C PRO A 623 2.56 23.89 10.47
N VAL A 624 2.35 23.60 11.77
CA VAL A 624 3.30 22.83 12.59
C VAL A 624 3.37 21.37 12.14
N LEU A 625 2.22 20.75 11.89
CA LEU A 625 2.17 19.37 11.41
C LEU A 625 2.50 19.27 9.91
N GLY A 626 2.14 20.30 9.12
CA GLY A 626 2.51 20.43 7.73
C GLY A 626 4.03 20.46 7.53
N TRP A 627 4.78 21.15 8.39
CA TRP A 627 6.25 21.13 8.38
C TRP A 627 6.83 19.73 8.64
N LEU A 628 6.11 18.89 9.37
CA LEU A 628 6.47 17.49 9.63
C LEU A 628 5.93 16.51 8.56
N GLY A 629 5.34 17.02 7.47
CA GLY A 629 4.70 16.20 6.44
C GLY A 629 3.48 15.42 6.93
N ARG A 630 2.81 15.87 7.99
CA ARG A 630 1.65 15.19 8.61
C ARG A 630 0.39 16.04 8.50
N GLN A 631 -0.75 15.39 8.25
CA GLN A 631 -2.05 16.07 8.29
C GLN A 631 -2.50 16.33 9.74
N SER A 632 -3.10 17.50 9.99
CA SER A 632 -3.67 17.81 11.31
C SER A 632 -4.98 17.04 11.56
N PRO A 633 -5.09 16.31 12.68
CA PRO A 633 -6.34 15.65 13.07
C PRO A 633 -7.44 16.64 13.50
N ILE A 634 -7.09 17.92 13.68
CA ILE A 634 -7.98 19.02 14.06
C ILE A 634 -7.91 20.17 13.04
N ALA A 635 -7.58 19.88 11.78
CA ALA A 635 -7.58 20.85 10.69
C ALA A 635 -8.88 21.70 10.70
N GLU A 636 -8.76 22.99 10.40
CA GLU A 636 -9.89 23.93 10.46
C GLU A 636 -11.06 23.44 9.62
N TYR A 637 -10.77 22.92 8.42
CA TYR A 637 -11.80 22.39 7.53
C TYR A 637 -12.55 21.18 8.13
N ARG A 638 -11.82 20.23 8.72
CA ARG A 638 -12.42 19.07 9.42
C ARG A 638 -13.31 19.51 10.57
N LEU A 639 -12.89 20.52 11.33
CA LEU A 639 -13.69 21.08 12.41
C LEU A 639 -14.94 21.81 11.92
N ARG A 640 -14.86 22.52 10.79
CA ARG A 640 -16.04 23.17 10.18
C ARG A 640 -17.10 22.16 9.80
N SER A 641 -16.70 21.05 9.19
CA SER A 641 -17.60 19.95 8.80
C SER A 641 -18.17 19.23 10.03
N ALA A 642 -17.31 18.77 10.95
CA ALA A 642 -17.73 17.99 12.12
C ALA A 642 -18.62 18.75 13.11
N LEU A 643 -18.49 20.08 13.17
CA LEU A 643 -19.26 20.94 14.06
C LEU A 643 -20.34 21.74 13.32
N ALA A 644 -20.68 21.38 12.08
CA ALA A 644 -21.75 22.02 11.34
C ALA A 644 -23.11 21.84 12.04
N ILE A 645 -23.94 22.88 12.05
CA ILE A 645 -25.30 22.81 12.59
C ILE A 645 -26.25 22.68 11.40
N ARG A 646 -26.84 21.50 11.25
CA ARG A 646 -27.71 21.09 10.14
C ARG A 646 -28.99 20.44 10.65
N SER A 647 -30.05 20.47 9.85
CA SER A 647 -31.14 19.50 9.91
C SER A 647 -30.97 18.45 8.83
N PHE A 648 -31.67 17.33 8.97
CA PHE A 648 -31.53 16.17 8.10
C PHE A 648 -32.91 15.78 7.59
N ASP A 649 -33.02 15.55 6.29
CA ASP A 649 -34.23 15.06 5.64
C ASP A 649 -34.02 13.59 5.22
N SER A 650 -35.06 12.77 5.39
CA SER A 650 -35.08 11.37 4.94
C SER A 650 -36.42 11.01 4.28
N THR A 651 -37.18 12.02 3.82
CA THR A 651 -38.48 11.85 3.16
C THR A 651 -38.36 10.98 1.92
N ARG A 652 -37.26 11.10 1.16
CA ARG A 652 -37.02 10.27 -0.03
C ARG A 652 -36.94 8.78 0.26
N ALA A 653 -36.44 8.38 1.43
CA ALA A 653 -36.42 6.99 1.86
C ALA A 653 -37.85 6.46 2.12
N ALA A 654 -38.72 7.29 2.71
CA ALA A 654 -40.12 6.96 2.88
C ALA A 654 -40.84 6.85 1.53
N ASP A 655 -40.63 7.82 0.64
CA ASP A 655 -41.34 7.90 -0.65
C ASP A 655 -40.97 6.77 -1.62
N LEU A 656 -39.68 6.44 -1.71
CA LEU A 656 -39.17 5.48 -2.72
C LEU A 656 -39.05 4.05 -2.21
N LEU A 657 -38.75 3.85 -0.91
CA LEU A 657 -38.58 2.52 -0.32
C LEU A 657 -39.75 2.13 0.59
N GLY A 658 -40.64 3.05 0.95
CA GLY A 658 -41.59 2.83 2.05
C GLY A 658 -40.89 2.70 3.41
N TRP A 659 -39.67 3.23 3.54
CA TRP A 659 -38.84 3.05 4.72
C TRP A 659 -39.12 4.12 5.78
N SER A 660 -39.28 3.66 7.03
CA SER A 660 -39.19 4.47 8.23
C SER A 660 -38.45 3.66 9.31
N PRO A 661 -37.69 4.31 10.22
CA PRO A 661 -37.03 3.59 11.32
C PRO A 661 -38.06 2.81 12.13
N ARG A 662 -37.88 1.49 12.25
CA ARG A 662 -38.77 0.62 13.03
C ARG A 662 -38.40 0.62 14.50
N ILE A 663 -37.11 0.68 14.81
CA ILE A 663 -36.60 0.75 16.18
C ILE A 663 -36.41 2.22 16.55
N GLY A 664 -35.72 2.96 15.70
CA GLY A 664 -35.45 4.37 15.90
C GLY A 664 -34.32 4.65 16.89
N VAL A 665 -33.82 5.88 16.88
CA VAL A 665 -32.56 6.26 17.49
C VAL A 665 -32.58 6.16 19.01
N ARG A 666 -33.64 6.59 19.68
CA ARG A 666 -33.70 6.54 21.16
C ARG A 666 -33.78 5.12 21.69
N GLU A 667 -34.62 4.29 21.09
CA GLU A 667 -34.71 2.87 21.49
C GLU A 667 -33.42 2.13 21.11
N GLY A 668 -32.85 2.39 19.93
CA GLY A 668 -31.55 1.86 19.56
C GLY A 668 -30.47 2.19 20.59
N ILE A 669 -30.41 3.43 21.09
CA ILE A 669 -29.47 3.82 22.14
C ILE A 669 -29.73 3.05 23.44
N ARG A 670 -30.99 2.86 23.85
CA ARG A 670 -31.32 2.06 25.05
C ARG A 670 -30.84 0.62 24.91
N ARG A 671 -31.04 0.00 23.74
CA ARG A 671 -30.61 -1.39 23.47
C ARG A 671 -29.09 -1.55 23.46
N GLU A 672 -28.35 -0.55 22.99
CA GLU A 672 -26.89 -0.58 22.98
C GLU A 672 -26.28 -0.41 24.38
N LEU A 673 -27.02 0.21 25.30
CA LEU A 673 -26.58 0.48 26.67
C LEU A 673 -27.06 -0.57 27.68
N ALA A 674 -28.04 -1.40 27.32
CA ALA A 674 -28.53 -2.53 28.11
C ALA A 674 -27.61 -3.76 27.93
#